data_AF-A0A8S1FE06-F1
#
_entry.id   AF-A0A8S1FE06-F1
#
_cell.length_a   1.000
_cell.length_b   1.000
_cell.length_c   1.000
_cell.angle_alpha   90.00
_cell.angle_beta   90.00
_cell.angle_gamma   90.00
#
_symmetry.space_group_name_H-M   'P 1'
#
loop_
_entity.id
_entity.type
_entity.pdbx_description
1 polymer ?
#
loop_
_entity_poly.entity_id
_entity_poly.type
_entity_poly.pdbx_seq_one_letter_code
_entity_poly.pdbx_strand_id
1 'polypeptide(L)'
;MDQNVVPNEARPGENSGLRETTANPVEYGATHAVNVNEQAANSGSPQIKDSELSYGASHVINLFLPVTVCMAFVVFTMNTVDFYNKNDGRHLLYTPFVKDTDDIGEIALMSLGNALVMLCVVVVMTVLLIILYKYRCYKIIHGWLIMSSFLLLFLFSAIYVQEVLKAFNITLSNITVLFLLANYGILGMMCIHWKGPLRLQQAYLITMSALMALVFIKYLPEWTVWCVLFIISVWDLVAVLSPKGPLRYLVETAQERNEPIFPALIYSSGMLYPYTLFTMVSAVNEVPKTNEDPNPNEGQSSNEGLNPNGGVKLGLGDFIFYSVLLGKASSYFDWNTTLACYIAILIGLCFTLLLLAVFKRALPALPISIFFGLIFYFCTRWIITPFVTERKLSNQKSLAKKKYFDLNEFIKKVDVSYVTGKNMNKNITVTATYIDSGINENTRATIIGMGGSPGSHNDFKYMKEICEKRNIRLLCINWPGSEFVEGGIEDSYTNPERNSFATAFLDKLNVKHCNRLILMGHSRGCENALQLAAILSKEKWPIFGTVLLNSPGLESHKGVRTRIGVINSAAYLVKLNNPIMNMILHPLLNFFYNNMVGLRVPNGAVAAAAILPLTTFYFDRQTEYIEKIIKDTEIKAFYGYGAKDFLIEEHISENLAKAFRGAEHYVIHNKNDAAKALEQARHHLINGKRFVTANFTQEGHFLQKSYPEFAIELLDAMITSDELKSTN
;
A
#
# COMPACT_ATOMS: atom_id res chain seq x y z
N MET A 1 68.99 -27.01 58.11
CA MET A 1 68.55 -27.74 56.90
C MET A 1 67.23 -27.11 56.46
N ASP A 2 67.21 -25.86 55.99
CA ASP A 2 67.83 -25.30 54.76
C ASP A 2 67.09 -25.77 53.49
N GLN A 3 66.68 -24.95 52.51
CA GLN A 3 66.55 -23.49 52.29
C GLN A 3 65.58 -23.35 51.07
N ASN A 4 64.78 -22.32 50.77
CA ASN A 4 64.15 -21.15 51.42
C ASN A 4 62.86 -20.90 50.56
N VAL A 5 61.66 -20.57 51.07
CA VAL A 5 61.22 -19.30 51.70
C VAL A 5 61.55 -18.10 50.77
N VAL A 6 60.61 -17.34 50.20
CA VAL A 6 59.40 -16.69 50.76
C VAL A 6 58.13 -16.93 49.90
N PRO A 7 56.91 -16.99 50.48
CA PRO A 7 55.67 -17.36 49.75
C PRO A 7 54.56 -16.26 49.73
N ASN A 8 53.31 -16.71 49.47
CA ASN A 8 52.00 -16.11 49.77
C ASN A 8 51.38 -15.09 48.76
N GLU A 9 50.09 -15.15 48.43
CA GLU A 9 49.06 -16.20 48.68
C GLU A 9 47.87 -16.08 47.70
N ALA A 10 46.87 -16.96 47.78
CA ALA A 10 45.70 -16.94 46.87
C ALA A 10 44.36 -17.30 47.53
N ARG A 11 43.31 -16.55 47.17
CA ARG A 11 41.86 -16.80 47.48
C ARG A 11 41.48 -16.62 48.97
N PRO A 12 40.18 -16.69 49.38
CA PRO A 12 38.92 -16.78 48.59
C PRO A 12 37.86 -15.70 48.95
N GLY A 13 36.66 -15.78 48.34
CA GLY A 13 35.41 -15.51 49.09
C GLY A 13 34.52 -14.32 48.67
N GLU A 14 33.61 -14.59 47.73
CA GLU A 14 32.19 -14.14 47.65
C GLU A 14 31.65 -12.81 48.25
N ASN A 15 30.92 -12.11 47.36
CA ASN A 15 29.58 -11.51 47.52
C ASN A 15 29.31 -10.12 48.19
N SER A 16 28.56 -9.33 47.39
CA SER A 16 27.49 -8.37 47.74
C SER A 16 27.80 -6.94 48.23
N GLY A 17 27.26 -5.96 47.47
CA GLY A 17 26.36 -4.93 48.04
C GLY A 17 26.81 -3.46 48.15
N LEU A 18 26.16 -2.61 47.33
CA LEU A 18 25.75 -1.20 47.61
C LEU A 18 26.74 0.00 47.58
N ARG A 19 26.26 1.06 46.89
CA ARG A 19 26.40 2.54 47.10
C ARG A 19 27.63 3.38 46.69
N GLU A 20 27.40 4.21 45.65
CA GLU A 20 27.35 5.71 45.61
C GLU A 20 28.51 6.64 46.09
N THR A 21 28.54 7.87 45.53
CA THR A 21 29.23 9.13 45.96
C THR A 21 30.73 9.35 45.62
N THR A 22 31.33 10.55 45.41
CA THR A 22 30.88 11.94 45.04
C THR A 22 32.07 12.90 44.65
N ALA A 23 31.78 13.96 43.88
CA ALA A 23 32.33 15.36 43.95
C ALA A 23 33.69 15.81 43.31
N ASN A 24 33.85 17.15 43.16
CA ASN A 24 34.89 17.92 42.42
C ASN A 24 35.74 18.85 43.32
N PRO A 25 36.92 19.33 42.83
CA PRO A 25 37.32 20.78 42.92
C PRO A 25 38.19 21.30 41.72
N VAL A 26 38.62 22.58 41.52
CA VAL A 26 38.14 23.98 41.78
C VAL A 26 39.01 25.01 40.97
N GLU A 27 38.37 26.04 40.37
CA GLU A 27 38.77 27.46 40.07
C GLU A 27 40.21 27.94 39.66
N TYR A 28 40.32 28.72 38.55
CA TYR A 28 40.84 30.12 38.39
C TYR A 28 41.03 30.48 36.88
N GLY A 29 41.14 31.77 36.49
CA GLY A 29 41.20 32.18 35.06
C GLY A 29 41.83 33.56 34.76
N ALA A 30 41.92 33.94 33.47
CA ALA A 30 42.50 35.22 33.03
C ALA A 30 41.96 35.79 31.69
N THR A 31 41.98 37.12 31.63
CA THR A 31 41.69 38.09 30.56
C THR A 31 42.00 37.75 29.09
N HIS A 32 41.14 38.22 28.17
CA HIS A 32 41.50 39.26 27.19
C HIS A 32 40.26 39.95 26.60
N ALA A 33 40.34 41.26 26.35
CA ALA A 33 39.27 42.07 25.74
C ALA A 33 39.75 42.78 24.46
N VAL A 34 38.89 42.86 23.46
CA VAL A 34 39.05 43.71 22.26
C VAL A 34 37.70 44.34 21.93
N ASN A 35 37.61 45.67 22.00
CA ASN A 35 36.44 46.42 21.55
C ASN A 35 36.56 46.68 20.04
N VAL A 36 35.57 46.22 19.26
CA VAL A 36 35.18 46.83 17.99
C VAL A 36 33.66 46.86 17.94
N ASN A 37 33.06 48.03 18.12
CA ASN A 37 31.60 48.21 18.10
C ASN A 37 31.21 49.27 17.07
N GLU A 38 31.44 48.98 15.78
CA GLU A 38 31.07 49.87 14.68
C GLU A 38 30.74 49.11 13.37
N GLN A 39 29.65 48.34 13.38
CA GLN A 39 29.02 47.88 12.12
C GLN A 39 27.52 47.53 12.27
N ALA A 40 26.75 48.47 12.81
CA ALA A 40 25.30 48.34 12.97
C ALA A 40 24.52 48.60 11.67
N ALA A 41 24.70 47.77 10.64
CA ALA A 41 23.77 47.69 9.50
C ALA A 41 23.90 46.38 8.69
N ASN A 42 22.73 45.81 8.35
CA ASN A 42 22.51 44.97 7.17
C ASN A 42 23.15 43.55 7.09
N SER A 43 22.92 42.69 8.10
CA SER A 43 23.11 41.23 7.96
C SER A 43 22.09 40.39 8.75
N GLY A 44 20.88 40.23 8.21
CA GLY A 44 19.92 39.24 8.72
C GLY A 44 20.40 37.82 8.44
N SER A 45 20.88 37.11 9.46
CA SER A 45 21.61 35.84 9.30
C SER A 45 20.73 34.67 8.79
N PRO A 46 21.25 33.79 7.91
CA PRO A 46 20.47 32.66 7.37
C PRO A 46 19.96 31.70 8.44
N GLN A 47 20.80 31.39 9.44
CA GLN A 47 20.52 30.37 10.47
C GLN A 47 19.26 30.66 11.32
N ILE A 48 18.89 31.94 11.49
CA ILE A 48 17.64 32.30 12.20
C ILE A 48 16.43 31.97 11.32
N LYS A 49 16.47 32.27 10.01
CA LYS A 49 15.39 31.92 9.08
C LYS A 49 15.23 30.42 8.91
N ASP A 50 16.33 29.67 8.83
CA ASP A 50 16.29 28.22 8.67
C ASP A 50 15.68 27.51 9.90
N SER A 51 15.95 28.03 11.10
CA SER A 51 15.37 27.52 12.35
C SER A 51 13.90 27.91 12.52
N GLU A 52 13.50 29.14 12.22
CA GLU A 52 12.08 29.54 12.17
C GLU A 52 11.26 28.71 11.15
N LEU A 53 11.82 28.48 9.95
CA LEU A 53 11.16 27.70 8.89
C LEU A 53 11.00 26.22 9.27
N SER A 54 12.05 25.61 9.83
CA SER A 54 12.03 24.23 10.33
C SER A 54 11.01 24.05 11.46
N TYR A 55 10.95 25.01 12.37
CA TYR A 55 9.98 25.05 13.46
C TYR A 55 8.53 25.14 12.96
N GLY A 56 8.27 26.02 11.98
CA GLY A 56 6.97 26.11 11.31
C GLY A 56 6.55 24.81 10.62
N ALA A 57 7.45 24.18 9.86
CA ALA A 57 7.20 22.91 9.18
C ALA A 57 6.87 21.76 10.15
N SER A 58 7.57 21.69 11.29
CA SER A 58 7.31 20.71 12.35
C SER A 58 5.88 20.85 12.92
N HIS A 59 5.43 22.09 13.17
CA HIS A 59 4.06 22.35 13.64
C HIS A 59 2.98 21.94 12.63
N VAL A 60 3.19 22.21 11.34
CA VAL A 60 2.28 21.79 10.26
C VAL A 60 2.15 20.26 10.26
N ILE A 61 3.27 19.52 10.29
CA ILE A 61 3.28 18.05 10.28
C ILE A 61 2.57 17.46 11.51
N ASN A 62 2.83 18.01 12.71
CA ASN A 62 2.22 17.56 13.97
C ASN A 62 0.69 17.78 14.02
N LEU A 63 0.14 18.64 13.18
CA LEU A 63 -1.29 18.90 13.03
C LEU A 63 -1.90 18.11 11.85
N PHE A 64 -1.16 17.93 10.75
CA PHE A 64 -1.61 17.18 9.57
C PHE A 64 -1.73 15.67 9.83
N LEU A 65 -0.79 15.09 10.58
CA LEU A 65 -0.78 13.66 10.89
C LEU A 65 -2.06 13.17 11.61
N PRO A 66 -2.49 13.75 12.76
CA PRO A 66 -3.69 13.28 13.46
C PRO A 66 -4.98 13.52 12.66
N VAL A 67 -5.06 14.62 11.91
CA VAL A 67 -6.18 14.94 11.00
C VAL A 67 -6.26 13.90 9.87
N THR A 68 -5.12 13.51 9.29
CA THR A 68 -5.02 12.45 8.28
C THR A 68 -5.43 11.08 8.84
N VAL A 69 -5.02 10.73 10.06
CA VAL A 69 -5.40 9.46 10.70
C VAL A 69 -6.92 9.40 10.97
N CYS A 70 -7.52 10.50 11.42
CA CYS A 70 -8.98 10.60 11.62
C CYS A 70 -9.75 10.37 10.30
N MET A 71 -9.35 11.09 9.25
CA MET A 71 -9.92 10.97 7.92
C MET A 71 -9.73 9.57 7.32
N ALA A 72 -8.55 8.96 7.48
CA ALA A 72 -8.25 7.62 6.99
C ALA A 72 -9.06 6.53 7.72
N PHE A 73 -9.30 6.67 9.03
CA PHE A 73 -10.17 5.78 9.79
C PHE A 73 -11.60 5.81 9.25
N VAL A 74 -12.18 7.01 9.06
CA VAL A 74 -13.55 7.14 8.54
C VAL A 74 -13.65 6.58 7.11
N VAL A 75 -12.71 6.91 6.22
CA VAL A 75 -12.66 6.32 4.86
C VAL A 75 -12.53 4.80 4.90
N PHE A 76 -11.73 4.24 5.82
CA PHE A 76 -11.63 2.79 5.97
C PHE A 76 -12.97 2.16 6.41
N THR A 77 -13.63 2.72 7.44
CA THR A 77 -14.95 2.27 7.87
C THR A 77 -15.98 2.36 6.74
N MET A 78 -16.05 3.50 6.04
CA MET A 78 -17.02 3.73 4.95
C MET A 78 -16.87 2.73 3.78
N ASN A 79 -15.67 2.18 3.57
CA ASN A 79 -15.41 1.18 2.54
C ASN A 79 -15.44 -0.29 3.04
N THR A 80 -15.65 -0.53 4.33
CA THR A 80 -15.62 -1.89 4.93
C THR A 80 -16.88 -2.25 5.74
N VAL A 81 -17.61 -1.26 6.25
CA VAL A 81 -18.79 -1.47 7.12
C VAL A 81 -20.03 -0.88 6.46
N ASP A 82 -20.68 -1.73 5.65
CA ASP A 82 -21.90 -1.49 4.88
C ASP A 82 -23.00 -0.69 5.61
N PHE A 83 -23.11 -0.84 6.92
CA PHE A 83 -24.09 -0.12 7.75
C PHE A 83 -24.04 1.40 7.54
N TYR A 84 -22.85 2.00 7.35
CA TYR A 84 -22.69 3.45 7.21
C TYR A 84 -23.05 3.98 5.81
N ASN A 85 -23.27 3.09 4.83
CA ASN A 85 -23.72 3.44 3.47
C ASN A 85 -25.24 3.23 3.26
N LYS A 86 -25.95 2.60 4.20
CA LYS A 86 -27.37 2.21 4.05
C LYS A 86 -28.31 3.18 4.75
N ASN A 87 -29.31 3.68 4.04
CA ASN A 87 -30.32 4.60 4.57
C ASN A 87 -31.51 3.81 5.15
N ASP A 88 -31.50 3.52 6.46
CA ASP A 88 -32.52 2.70 7.12
C ASP A 88 -33.79 3.50 7.52
N GLY A 89 -34.06 4.64 6.88
CA GLY A 89 -35.15 5.58 7.23
C GLY A 89 -35.03 6.25 8.61
N ARG A 90 -33.91 6.03 9.32
CA ARG A 90 -33.62 6.60 10.64
C ARG A 90 -32.74 7.83 10.50
N HIS A 91 -33.24 8.97 10.97
CA HIS A 91 -32.57 10.26 10.86
C HIS A 91 -32.40 10.91 12.24
N LEU A 92 -31.60 11.97 12.33
CA LEU A 92 -31.47 12.74 13.57
C LEU A 92 -32.79 13.46 13.89
N LEU A 93 -33.09 13.61 15.19
CA LEU A 93 -34.26 14.36 15.68
C LEU A 93 -34.30 15.82 15.16
N TYR A 94 -33.16 16.37 14.75
CA TYR A 94 -32.98 17.73 14.25
C TYR A 94 -33.12 17.87 12.73
N THR A 95 -33.48 16.80 12.01
CA THR A 95 -33.79 16.85 10.56
C THR A 95 -35.26 16.51 10.32
N PRO A 96 -36.20 17.46 10.49
CA PRO A 96 -37.63 17.21 10.34
C PRO A 96 -38.09 17.08 8.87
N PHE A 97 -37.29 17.52 7.91
CA PHE A 97 -37.64 17.56 6.49
C PHE A 97 -37.01 16.39 5.74
N VAL A 98 -37.65 15.22 5.76
CA VAL A 98 -37.19 14.01 5.04
C VAL A 98 -38.34 13.35 4.28
N LYS A 99 -38.69 13.92 3.13
CA LYS A 99 -39.71 13.42 2.20
C LYS A 99 -39.00 12.98 0.91
N ASP A 100 -39.20 11.74 0.49
CA ASP A 100 -38.68 11.25 -0.79
C ASP A 100 -39.39 11.97 -1.93
N THR A 101 -38.61 12.68 -2.76
CA THR A 101 -39.07 13.58 -3.82
C THR A 101 -38.04 13.62 -4.95
N ASP A 102 -38.49 13.72 -6.19
CA ASP A 102 -37.62 13.84 -7.38
C ASP A 102 -37.37 15.30 -7.80
N ASP A 103 -38.10 16.27 -7.24
CA ASP A 103 -37.88 17.69 -7.55
C ASP A 103 -36.64 18.24 -6.85
N ILE A 104 -35.71 18.75 -7.66
CA ILE A 104 -34.48 19.40 -7.20
C ILE A 104 -34.79 20.64 -6.34
N GLY A 105 -35.87 21.36 -6.62
CA GLY A 105 -36.33 22.50 -5.84
C GLY A 105 -36.74 22.12 -4.42
N GLU A 106 -37.65 21.15 -4.29
CA GLU A 106 -38.10 20.62 -3.00
C GLU A 106 -36.93 19.99 -2.21
N ILE A 107 -36.08 19.16 -2.84
CA ILE A 107 -34.87 18.60 -2.23
C ILE A 107 -33.98 19.71 -1.65
N ALA A 108 -33.70 20.77 -2.41
CA ALA A 108 -32.80 21.85 -2.00
C ALA A 108 -33.39 22.72 -0.87
N LEU A 109 -34.69 22.96 -0.88
CA LEU A 109 -35.39 23.67 0.21
C LEU A 109 -35.41 22.83 1.49
N MET A 110 -35.63 21.52 1.39
CA MET A 110 -35.66 20.61 2.54
C MET A 110 -34.27 20.39 3.15
N SER A 111 -33.22 20.25 2.33
CA SER A 111 -31.83 20.14 2.82
C SER A 111 -31.33 21.44 3.46
N LEU A 112 -31.67 22.60 2.89
CA LEU A 112 -31.44 23.92 3.47
C LEU A 112 -32.18 24.08 4.81
N GLY A 113 -33.47 23.73 4.87
CA GLY A 113 -34.28 23.80 6.07
C GLY A 113 -33.72 22.94 7.21
N ASN A 114 -33.34 21.69 6.92
CA ASN A 114 -32.67 20.81 7.87
C ASN A 114 -31.35 21.41 8.37
N ALA A 115 -30.52 21.93 7.48
CA ALA A 115 -29.22 22.50 7.82
C ALA A 115 -29.35 23.78 8.67
N LEU A 116 -30.37 24.60 8.44
CA LEU A 116 -30.68 25.78 9.27
C LEU A 116 -31.23 25.41 10.65
N VAL A 117 -32.09 24.39 10.76
CA VAL A 117 -32.54 23.85 12.06
C VAL A 117 -31.35 23.31 12.86
N MET A 118 -30.47 22.55 12.22
CA MET A 118 -29.27 21.98 12.84
C MET A 118 -28.29 23.08 13.28
N LEU A 119 -28.06 24.12 12.44
CA LEU A 119 -27.31 25.31 12.84
C LEU A 119 -27.95 26.00 14.06
N CYS A 120 -29.27 26.19 14.08
CA CYS A 120 -29.97 26.85 15.19
C CYS A 120 -29.71 26.12 16.53
N VAL A 121 -29.74 24.79 16.53
CA VAL A 121 -29.38 23.98 17.72
C VAL A 121 -27.92 24.20 18.13
N VAL A 122 -26.97 24.22 17.18
CA VAL A 122 -25.55 24.50 17.47
C VAL A 122 -25.37 25.91 18.05
N VAL A 123 -26.04 26.93 17.50
CA VAL A 123 -26.00 28.32 18.01
C VAL A 123 -26.54 28.40 19.43
N VAL A 124 -27.71 27.82 19.70
CA VAL A 124 -28.34 27.82 21.03
C VAL A 124 -27.46 27.09 22.06
N MET A 125 -26.91 25.93 21.73
CA MET A 125 -25.97 25.20 22.60
C MET A 125 -24.68 26.00 22.86
N THR A 126 -24.14 26.69 21.85
CA THR A 126 -22.95 27.53 22.00
C THR A 126 -23.22 28.73 22.91
N VAL A 127 -24.35 29.42 22.73
CA VAL A 127 -24.76 30.55 23.59
C VAL A 127 -25.02 30.07 25.03
N LEU A 128 -25.64 28.91 25.21
CA LEU A 128 -25.87 28.30 26.54
C LEU A 128 -24.55 27.97 27.26
N LEU A 129 -23.56 27.40 26.54
CA LEU A 129 -22.22 27.16 27.09
C LEU A 129 -21.57 28.48 27.57
N ILE A 130 -21.65 29.53 26.76
CA ILE A 130 -21.08 30.85 27.07
C ILE A 130 -21.78 31.50 28.26
N ILE A 131 -23.10 31.36 28.37
CA ILE A 131 -23.88 31.83 29.53
C ILE A 131 -23.41 31.11 30.80
N LEU A 132 -23.34 29.77 30.79
CA LEU A 132 -22.84 28.99 31.92
C LEU A 132 -21.40 29.37 32.30
N TYR A 133 -20.53 29.62 31.32
CA TYR A 133 -19.14 30.01 31.55
C TYR A 133 -19.01 31.43 32.12
N LYS A 134 -19.85 32.36 31.64
CA LYS A 134 -19.94 33.73 32.17
C LYS A 134 -20.39 33.74 33.63
N TYR A 135 -21.42 32.95 33.97
CA TYR A 135 -21.94 32.79 35.34
C TYR A 135 -21.13 31.82 36.23
N ARG A 136 -19.95 31.36 35.78
CA ARG A 136 -19.06 30.46 36.53
C ARG A 136 -19.73 29.15 36.98
N CYS A 137 -20.68 28.64 36.19
CA CYS A 137 -21.42 27.40 36.45
C CYS A 137 -20.59 26.14 36.12
N TYR A 138 -19.29 26.12 36.47
CA TYR A 138 -18.33 25.08 36.06
C TYR A 138 -18.78 23.65 36.36
N LYS A 139 -19.48 23.41 37.48
CA LYS A 139 -20.06 22.09 37.82
C LYS A 139 -21.02 21.57 36.75
N ILE A 140 -21.85 22.45 36.17
CA ILE A 140 -22.79 22.12 35.10
C ILE A 140 -22.02 21.84 33.80
N ILE A 141 -21.03 22.67 33.47
CA ILE A 141 -20.22 22.51 32.25
C ILE A 141 -19.43 21.19 32.29
N HIS A 142 -18.74 20.90 33.40
CA HIS A 142 -18.02 19.64 33.58
C HIS A 142 -18.98 18.43 33.53
N GLY A 143 -20.13 18.49 34.23
CA GLY A 143 -21.13 17.43 34.18
C GLY A 143 -21.64 17.17 32.76
N TRP A 144 -21.95 18.23 32.00
CA TRP A 144 -22.42 18.13 30.61
C TRP A 144 -21.35 17.56 29.66
N LEU A 145 -20.11 18.05 29.73
CA LEU A 145 -19.00 17.54 28.91
C LEU A 145 -18.66 16.08 29.23
N ILE A 146 -18.70 15.70 30.52
CA ILE A 146 -18.53 14.32 30.98
C ILE A 146 -19.64 13.43 30.41
N MET A 147 -20.91 13.83 30.54
CA MET A 147 -22.05 13.05 30.03
C MET A 147 -22.05 12.94 28.51
N SER A 148 -21.71 14.02 27.80
CA SER A 148 -21.59 14.01 26.33
C SER A 148 -20.48 13.08 25.87
N SER A 149 -19.33 13.10 26.55
CA SER A 149 -18.18 12.24 26.22
C SER A 149 -18.43 10.77 26.58
N PHE A 150 -19.11 10.51 27.70
CA PHE A 150 -19.54 9.18 28.11
C PHE A 150 -20.51 8.56 27.09
N LEU A 151 -21.53 9.31 26.65
CA LEU A 151 -22.46 8.86 25.62
C LEU A 151 -21.70 8.46 24.34
N LEU A 152 -20.73 9.27 23.94
CA LEU A 152 -19.93 9.04 22.73
C LEU A 152 -19.03 7.79 22.86
N LEU A 153 -18.22 7.72 23.92
CA LEU A 153 -17.27 6.63 24.17
C LEU A 153 -17.93 5.28 24.41
N PHE A 154 -19.14 5.24 24.99
CA PHE A 154 -19.83 3.99 25.29
C PHE A 154 -20.89 3.62 24.25
N LEU A 155 -21.86 4.49 23.95
CA LEU A 155 -22.99 4.13 23.06
C LEU A 155 -22.56 4.04 21.58
N PHE A 156 -21.91 5.06 21.04
CA PHE A 156 -21.52 5.03 19.63
C PHE A 156 -20.38 4.04 19.35
N SER A 157 -19.46 3.84 20.30
CA SER A 157 -18.47 2.75 20.21
C SER A 157 -19.10 1.36 20.30
N ALA A 158 -20.15 1.15 21.10
CA ALA A 158 -20.88 -0.14 21.14
C ALA A 158 -21.50 -0.47 19.78
N ILE A 159 -22.19 0.51 19.18
CA ILE A 159 -22.78 0.39 17.85
C ILE A 159 -21.68 0.12 16.81
N TYR A 160 -20.60 0.90 16.82
CA TYR A 160 -19.47 0.72 15.90
C TYR A 160 -18.87 -0.68 16.00
N VAL A 161 -18.56 -1.17 17.20
CA VAL A 161 -18.02 -2.53 17.41
C VAL A 161 -19.02 -3.59 16.96
N GLN A 162 -20.32 -3.41 17.21
CA GLN A 162 -21.35 -4.34 16.75
C GLN A 162 -21.43 -4.43 15.22
N GLU A 163 -21.40 -3.30 14.50
CA GLU A 163 -21.46 -3.30 13.03
C GLU A 163 -20.15 -3.77 12.39
N VAL A 164 -18.99 -3.50 13.01
CA VAL A 164 -17.69 -4.10 12.61
C VAL A 164 -17.72 -5.63 12.75
N LEU A 165 -18.18 -6.15 13.89
CA LEU A 165 -18.27 -7.61 14.11
C LEU A 165 -19.21 -8.28 13.11
N LYS A 166 -20.34 -7.64 12.76
CA LYS A 166 -21.23 -8.10 11.67
C LYS A 166 -20.52 -8.07 10.31
N ALA A 167 -19.86 -6.98 9.95
CA ALA A 167 -19.22 -6.80 8.65
C ALA A 167 -18.10 -7.84 8.38
N PHE A 168 -17.33 -8.19 9.40
CA PHE A 168 -16.30 -9.24 9.32
C PHE A 168 -16.82 -10.66 9.65
N ASN A 169 -18.12 -10.81 9.93
CA ASN A 169 -18.77 -12.07 10.33
C ASN A 169 -18.10 -12.76 11.55
N ILE A 170 -17.70 -11.96 12.55
CA ILE A 170 -17.01 -12.43 13.76
C ILE A 170 -18.00 -12.48 14.93
N THR A 171 -18.26 -13.68 15.45
CA THR A 171 -19.08 -13.89 16.65
C THR A 171 -18.25 -13.80 17.92
N LEU A 172 -18.41 -12.72 18.70
CA LEU A 172 -17.88 -12.60 20.07
C LEU A 172 -19.01 -12.74 21.11
N SER A 173 -18.67 -13.18 22.33
CA SER A 173 -19.64 -13.23 23.42
C SER A 173 -19.97 -11.81 23.93
N ASN A 174 -21.22 -11.59 24.37
CA ASN A 174 -21.64 -10.32 24.95
C ASN A 174 -20.77 -9.91 26.17
N ILE A 175 -20.26 -10.89 26.93
CA ILE A 175 -19.35 -10.66 28.07
C ILE A 175 -18.01 -10.11 27.57
N THR A 176 -17.45 -10.69 26.51
CA THR A 176 -16.20 -10.23 25.89
C THR A 176 -16.34 -8.82 25.34
N VAL A 177 -17.44 -8.53 24.61
CA VAL A 177 -17.71 -7.20 24.05
C VAL A 177 -17.91 -6.17 25.15
N LEU A 178 -18.70 -6.48 26.19
CA LEU A 178 -18.91 -5.60 27.35
C LEU A 178 -17.59 -5.30 28.08
N PHE A 179 -16.75 -6.31 28.31
CA PHE A 179 -15.46 -6.13 28.97
C PHE A 179 -14.52 -5.22 28.16
N LEU A 180 -14.38 -5.47 26.86
CA LEU A 180 -13.52 -4.65 25.98
C LEU A 180 -14.04 -3.20 25.89
N LEU A 181 -15.36 -3.01 25.72
CA LEU A 181 -15.99 -1.69 25.66
C LEU A 181 -15.86 -0.94 26.99
N ALA A 182 -16.05 -1.61 28.13
CA ALA A 182 -15.91 -1.00 29.44
C ALA A 182 -14.47 -0.51 29.70
N ASN A 183 -13.47 -1.34 29.37
CA ASN A 183 -12.05 -0.93 29.46
C ASN A 183 -11.76 0.27 28.55
N TYR A 184 -12.20 0.22 27.28
CA TYR A 184 -12.04 1.32 26.32
C TYR A 184 -12.69 2.63 26.82
N GLY A 185 -13.95 2.57 27.24
CA GLY A 185 -14.72 3.74 27.66
C GLY A 185 -14.23 4.35 28.98
N ILE A 186 -13.90 3.53 29.98
CA ILE A 186 -13.35 4.02 31.27
C ILE A 186 -11.98 4.66 31.04
N LEU A 187 -11.08 4.00 30.31
CA LEU A 187 -9.76 4.54 30.01
C LEU A 187 -9.83 5.82 29.18
N GLY A 188 -10.77 5.91 28.23
CA GLY A 188 -11.03 7.14 27.47
C GLY A 188 -11.53 8.28 28.33
N MET A 189 -12.48 8.02 29.23
CA MET A 189 -12.97 9.03 30.19
C MET A 189 -11.85 9.53 31.11
N MET A 190 -10.98 8.63 31.60
CA MET A 190 -9.79 9.01 32.37
C MET A 190 -8.79 9.82 31.55
N CYS A 191 -8.54 9.47 30.29
CA CYS A 191 -7.59 10.20 29.44
C CYS A 191 -8.07 11.59 29.00
N ILE A 192 -9.40 11.83 28.94
CA ILE A 192 -9.97 13.12 28.52
C ILE A 192 -10.27 14.05 29.72
N HIS A 193 -10.75 13.51 30.85
CA HIS A 193 -11.24 14.31 32.00
C HIS A 193 -10.35 14.21 33.24
N TRP A 194 -9.35 13.34 33.25
CA TRP A 194 -8.39 13.16 34.33
C TRP A 194 -6.96 13.23 33.79
N LYS A 195 -5.98 12.72 34.54
CA LYS A 195 -4.59 12.58 34.10
C LYS A 195 -4.43 11.33 33.22
N GLY A 196 -3.93 11.51 32.00
CA GLY A 196 -3.53 10.43 31.08
C GLY A 196 -2.33 10.84 30.21
N PRO A 197 -1.64 9.89 29.54
CA PRO A 197 -0.51 10.22 28.67
C PRO A 197 -1.00 10.86 27.37
N LEU A 198 -0.36 11.97 26.97
CA LEU A 198 -0.81 12.84 25.86
C LEU A 198 -1.13 12.08 24.56
N ARG A 199 -0.27 11.14 24.14
CA ARG A 199 -0.48 10.35 22.91
C ARG A 199 -1.75 9.48 22.96
N LEU A 200 -2.13 8.99 24.14
CA LEU A 200 -3.35 8.21 24.33
C LEU A 200 -4.59 9.11 24.35
N GLN A 201 -4.52 10.27 25.02
CA GLN A 201 -5.57 11.30 24.93
C GLN A 201 -5.80 11.73 23.47
N GLN A 202 -4.73 12.02 22.72
CA GLN A 202 -4.80 12.33 21.28
C GLN A 202 -5.48 11.21 20.48
N ALA A 203 -5.17 9.93 20.74
CA ALA A 203 -5.81 8.79 20.07
C ALA A 203 -7.32 8.67 20.38
N TYR A 204 -7.73 8.91 21.64
CA TYR A 204 -9.15 8.96 22.00
C TYR A 204 -9.87 10.12 21.32
N LEU A 205 -9.28 11.33 21.30
CA LEU A 205 -9.86 12.50 20.62
C LEU A 205 -10.02 12.29 19.10
N ILE A 206 -9.06 11.62 18.46
CA ILE A 206 -9.14 11.23 17.04
C ILE A 206 -10.29 10.23 16.81
N THR A 207 -10.42 9.22 17.67
CA THR A 207 -11.48 8.20 17.54
C THR A 207 -12.87 8.79 17.81
N MET A 208 -12.99 9.66 18.81
CA MET A 208 -14.22 10.40 19.13
C MET A 208 -14.69 11.25 17.93
N SER A 209 -13.74 11.94 17.28
CA SER A 209 -14.02 12.76 16.10
C SER A 209 -14.46 11.91 14.89
N ALA A 210 -13.81 10.75 14.70
CA ALA A 210 -14.17 9.80 13.65
C ALA A 210 -15.57 9.18 13.87
N LEU A 211 -15.90 8.79 15.10
CA LEU A 211 -17.22 8.27 15.47
C LEU A 211 -18.32 9.31 15.25
N MET A 212 -18.08 10.59 15.60
CA MET A 212 -19.04 11.67 15.32
C MET A 212 -19.22 11.93 13.82
N ALA A 213 -18.15 11.85 13.03
CA ALA A 213 -18.25 11.97 11.58
C ALA A 213 -19.09 10.82 10.98
N LEU A 214 -18.87 9.59 11.44
CA LEU A 214 -19.66 8.41 11.05
C LEU A 214 -21.15 8.54 11.46
N VAL A 215 -21.43 9.09 12.65
CA VAL A 215 -22.80 9.41 13.10
C VAL A 215 -23.47 10.45 12.17
N PHE A 216 -22.77 11.53 11.80
CA PHE A 216 -23.30 12.50 10.85
C PHE A 216 -23.53 11.91 9.45
N ILE A 217 -22.62 11.07 8.94
CA ILE A 217 -22.78 10.43 7.63
C ILE A 217 -23.97 9.45 7.64
N LYS A 218 -24.20 8.70 8.73
CA LYS A 218 -25.27 7.70 8.84
C LYS A 218 -26.68 8.30 8.95
N TYR A 219 -26.84 9.39 9.69
CA TYR A 219 -28.16 9.87 10.12
C TYR A 219 -28.62 11.20 9.47
N LEU A 220 -27.78 11.86 8.67
CA LEU A 220 -28.18 13.02 7.87
C LEU A 220 -28.53 12.60 6.43
N PRO A 221 -29.63 13.12 5.83
CA PRO A 221 -29.90 12.94 4.41
C PRO A 221 -28.77 13.48 3.50
N GLU A 222 -28.61 12.90 2.31
CA GLU A 222 -27.43 13.13 1.45
C GLU A 222 -27.17 14.61 1.13
N TRP A 223 -28.17 15.33 0.61
CA TRP A 223 -28.04 16.77 0.33
C TRP A 223 -27.92 17.61 1.61
N THR A 224 -28.53 17.17 2.72
CA THR A 224 -28.40 17.83 4.02
C THR A 224 -26.95 17.83 4.51
N VAL A 225 -26.16 16.77 4.27
CA VAL A 225 -24.72 16.75 4.63
C VAL A 225 -23.97 17.89 3.95
N TRP A 226 -24.16 18.09 2.64
CA TRP A 226 -23.48 19.14 1.88
C TRP A 226 -23.93 20.55 2.32
N CYS A 227 -25.22 20.75 2.54
CA CYS A 227 -25.77 22.01 3.07
C CYS A 227 -25.26 22.31 4.49
N VAL A 228 -25.17 21.31 5.38
CA VAL A 228 -24.63 21.44 6.74
C VAL A 228 -23.15 21.86 6.70
N LEU A 229 -22.32 21.21 5.87
CA LEU A 229 -20.90 21.56 5.72
C LEU A 229 -20.71 23.01 5.26
N PHE A 230 -21.50 23.46 4.27
CA PHE A 230 -21.46 24.84 3.79
C PHE A 230 -21.94 25.85 4.84
N ILE A 231 -23.07 25.59 5.52
CA ILE A 231 -23.65 26.53 6.48
C ILE A 231 -22.80 26.63 7.75
N ILE A 232 -22.20 25.53 8.22
CA ILE A 232 -21.29 25.55 9.38
C ILE A 232 -19.96 26.25 9.04
N SER A 233 -19.44 26.10 7.82
CA SER A 233 -18.23 26.84 7.38
C SER A 233 -18.48 28.34 7.25
N VAL A 234 -19.65 28.78 6.79
CA VAL A 234 -20.04 30.20 6.85
C VAL A 234 -20.23 30.67 8.31
N TRP A 235 -20.85 29.86 9.17
CA TRP A 235 -21.06 30.22 10.57
C TRP A 235 -19.77 30.37 11.37
N ASP A 236 -18.81 29.45 11.23
CA ASP A 236 -17.52 29.52 11.94
C ASP A 236 -16.75 30.79 11.59
N LEU A 237 -16.76 31.19 10.31
CA LEU A 237 -16.21 32.46 9.85
C LEU A 237 -16.85 33.66 10.57
N VAL A 238 -18.18 33.68 10.69
CA VAL A 238 -18.93 34.72 11.41
C VAL A 238 -18.64 34.69 12.92
N ALA A 239 -18.60 33.50 13.52
CA ALA A 239 -18.48 33.30 14.96
C ALA A 239 -17.07 33.57 15.53
N VAL A 240 -16.03 33.50 14.69
CA VAL A 240 -14.64 33.82 15.05
C VAL A 240 -14.26 35.24 14.65
N LEU A 241 -14.62 35.74 13.47
CA LEU A 241 -14.18 37.07 13.01
C LEU A 241 -15.01 38.23 13.57
N SER A 242 -16.31 38.04 13.82
CA SER A 242 -17.19 39.14 14.28
C SER A 242 -16.79 39.64 15.68
N PRO A 243 -16.83 40.96 15.95
CA PRO A 243 -16.44 41.52 17.25
C PRO A 243 -17.41 41.20 18.40
N LYS A 244 -18.55 40.55 18.12
CA LYS A 244 -19.46 39.95 19.10
C LYS A 244 -19.69 38.46 18.82
N GLY A 245 -18.73 37.81 18.14
CA GLY A 245 -18.80 36.39 17.81
C GLY A 245 -18.73 35.51 19.06
N PRO A 246 -19.58 34.47 19.20
CA PRO A 246 -19.65 33.68 20.43
C PRO A 246 -18.36 32.89 20.71
N LEU A 247 -17.75 32.28 19.70
CA LEU A 247 -16.49 31.54 19.85
C LEU A 247 -15.34 32.49 20.21
N ARG A 248 -15.29 33.65 19.55
CA ARG A 248 -14.33 34.71 19.85
C ARG A 248 -14.41 35.17 21.32
N TYR A 249 -15.61 35.50 21.78
CA TYR A 249 -15.85 35.93 23.17
C TYR A 249 -15.42 34.86 24.18
N LEU A 250 -15.65 33.57 23.90
CA LEU A 250 -15.21 32.47 24.77
C LEU A 250 -13.68 32.37 24.85
N VAL A 251 -12.98 32.53 23.72
CA VAL A 251 -11.50 32.52 23.69
C VAL A 251 -10.91 33.73 24.40
N GLU A 252 -11.40 34.94 24.10
CA GLU A 252 -10.97 36.19 24.75
C GLU A 252 -11.21 36.13 26.27
N THR A 253 -12.40 35.70 26.73
CA THR A 253 -12.70 35.56 28.17
C THR A 253 -11.82 34.50 28.86
N ALA A 254 -11.47 33.40 28.18
CA ALA A 254 -10.58 32.38 28.75
C ALA A 254 -9.13 32.88 28.88
N GLN A 255 -8.66 33.70 27.93
CA GLN A 255 -7.37 34.37 27.97
C GLN A 255 -7.32 35.41 29.10
N GLU A 256 -8.32 36.29 29.20
CA GLU A 256 -8.45 37.28 30.30
C GLU A 256 -8.37 36.64 31.70
N ARG A 257 -8.91 35.42 31.85
CA ARG A 257 -8.97 34.69 33.13
C ARG A 257 -7.78 33.75 33.38
N ASN A 258 -6.88 33.57 32.40
CA ASN A 258 -5.86 32.50 32.40
C ASN A 258 -6.43 31.09 32.68
N GLU A 259 -7.67 30.82 32.23
CA GLU A 259 -8.35 29.54 32.46
C GLU A 259 -8.05 28.55 31.31
N PRO A 260 -7.65 27.28 31.60
CA PRO A 260 -7.39 26.30 30.56
C PRO A 260 -8.69 25.88 29.86
N ILE A 261 -8.80 26.17 28.56
CA ILE A 261 -9.96 25.81 27.73
C ILE A 261 -10.19 24.28 27.76
N PHE A 262 -11.46 23.89 27.83
CA PHE A 262 -11.90 22.53 28.14
C PHE A 262 -11.21 21.42 27.32
N PRO A 263 -10.50 20.45 27.97
CA PRO A 263 -9.75 19.39 27.28
C PRO A 263 -10.56 18.48 26.35
N ALA A 264 -11.88 18.42 26.53
CA ALA A 264 -12.79 17.63 25.70
C ALA A 264 -13.22 18.32 24.38
N LEU A 265 -12.76 19.55 24.10
CA LEU A 265 -13.14 20.33 22.91
C LEU A 265 -11.98 20.67 21.96
N ILE A 266 -10.73 20.54 22.40
CA ILE A 266 -9.53 21.00 21.69
C ILE A 266 -8.47 19.90 21.62
N TYR A 267 -7.96 19.64 20.42
CA TYR A 267 -6.75 18.85 20.21
C TYR A 267 -5.50 19.70 20.48
N SER A 268 -4.55 19.18 21.26
CA SER A 268 -3.26 19.84 21.54
C SER A 268 -2.11 18.98 21.03
N SER A 269 -1.24 19.53 20.18
CA SER A 269 -0.13 18.79 19.58
C SER A 269 1.13 18.68 20.47
N GLY A 270 1.40 19.70 21.29
CA GLY A 270 2.64 19.83 22.08
C GLY A 270 2.58 19.29 23.51
N MET A 271 3.75 18.95 24.07
CA MET A 271 3.90 18.50 25.45
C MET A 271 3.98 19.66 26.45
N LEU A 272 2.86 19.96 27.13
CA LEU A 272 2.87 20.83 28.29
C LEU A 272 3.20 20.01 29.55
N TYR A 273 4.48 19.96 29.94
CA TYR A 273 4.88 19.34 31.21
C TYR A 273 4.44 20.22 32.39
N PRO A 274 3.60 19.75 33.33
CA PRO A 274 3.17 20.58 34.47
C PRO A 274 4.33 20.99 35.39
N TYR A 275 5.45 20.25 35.35
CA TYR A 275 6.69 20.62 36.04
C TYR A 275 7.28 21.96 35.57
N THR A 276 7.15 22.35 34.29
CA THR A 276 7.72 23.63 33.81
C THR A 276 6.94 24.84 34.31
N LEU A 277 5.63 24.69 34.51
CA LEU A 277 4.82 25.72 35.17
C LEU A 277 5.16 25.79 36.66
N PHE A 278 5.41 24.65 37.30
CA PHE A 278 5.80 24.59 38.71
C PHE A 278 7.17 25.24 38.96
N THR A 279 8.18 24.98 38.11
CA THR A 279 9.50 25.65 38.24
C THR A 279 9.41 27.14 37.99
N MET A 280 8.59 27.62 37.04
CA MET A 280 8.34 29.05 36.84
C MET A 280 7.67 29.69 38.06
N VAL A 281 6.66 29.04 38.66
CA VAL A 281 5.99 29.56 39.88
C VAL A 281 6.89 29.51 41.10
N SER A 282 7.75 28.50 41.25
CA SER A 282 8.76 28.45 42.33
C SER A 282 9.82 29.55 42.18
N ALA A 283 10.28 29.84 40.96
CA ALA A 283 11.32 30.84 40.70
C ALA A 283 10.86 32.30 40.90
N VAL A 284 9.56 32.56 41.05
CA VAL A 284 8.99 33.91 41.26
C VAL A 284 8.95 34.33 42.75
N ASN A 285 9.21 33.40 43.69
CA ASN A 285 8.95 33.61 45.12
C ASN A 285 10.18 33.93 46.00
N GLU A 286 11.40 34.06 45.44
CA GLU A 286 12.59 34.48 46.21
C GLU A 286 12.98 35.94 45.90
N VAL A 287 12.88 36.81 46.91
CA VAL A 287 13.23 38.23 46.82
C VAL A 287 14.29 38.58 47.87
N PRO A 288 15.58 38.68 47.49
CA PRO A 288 16.58 39.41 48.25
C PRO A 288 16.38 40.91 48.05
N LYS A 289 16.27 41.68 49.14
CA LYS A 289 16.33 43.15 49.11
C LYS A 289 17.75 43.60 49.44
N THR A 290 18.33 44.50 48.63
CA THR A 290 18.75 45.87 49.03
C THR A 290 19.52 46.60 47.91
N ASN A 291 19.09 47.83 47.64
CA ASN A 291 19.87 49.06 47.39
C ASN A 291 21.07 49.02 46.42
N GLU A 292 20.95 49.68 45.25
CA GLU A 292 21.48 51.05 45.02
C GLU A 292 20.90 51.66 43.71
N ASP A 293 21.25 52.92 43.40
CA ASP A 293 20.50 53.83 42.50
C ASP A 293 21.01 53.83 41.01
N PRO A 294 20.42 54.60 40.06
CA PRO A 294 20.19 54.09 38.70
C PRO A 294 21.25 54.40 37.64
N ASN A 295 21.24 53.60 36.57
CA ASN A 295 21.86 53.92 35.28
C ASN A 295 20.79 53.90 34.16
N PRO A 296 20.48 55.04 33.50
CA PRO A 296 19.33 55.14 32.60
C PRO A 296 19.67 54.78 31.14
N ASN A 297 19.67 53.49 30.79
CA ASN A 297 19.66 53.04 29.39
C ASN A 297 19.17 51.60 29.21
N GLU A 298 17.85 51.38 29.22
CA GLU A 298 17.24 50.38 28.34
C GLU A 298 15.77 50.72 28.06
N GLY A 299 15.44 50.99 26.80
CA GLY A 299 14.10 51.32 26.34
C GLY A 299 13.26 50.06 26.13
N GLN A 300 11.99 50.11 26.56
CA GLN A 300 11.05 49.00 26.50
C GLN A 300 10.91 48.39 25.10
N SER A 301 11.00 47.05 25.00
CA SER A 301 10.22 46.29 24.01
C SER A 301 9.78 44.94 24.58
N SER A 302 8.58 44.91 25.16
CA SER A 302 7.96 43.71 25.74
C SER A 302 7.53 42.74 24.64
N ASN A 303 8.43 41.86 24.22
CA ASN A 303 8.20 40.94 23.11
C ASN A 303 7.63 39.58 23.59
N GLU A 304 6.47 39.61 24.27
CA GLU A 304 5.67 38.41 24.60
C GLU A 304 5.03 37.85 23.32
N GLY A 305 5.87 37.31 22.43
CA GLY A 305 5.58 37.18 21.00
C GLY A 305 5.72 35.80 20.37
N LEU A 306 6.36 34.83 21.02
CA LEU A 306 6.27 33.39 20.74
C LEU A 306 7.05 32.60 21.80
N ASN A 307 6.44 31.58 22.44
CA ASN A 307 7.17 30.67 23.33
C ASN A 307 7.50 29.37 22.57
N PRO A 308 8.77 29.05 22.27
CA PRO A 308 9.14 28.03 21.28
C PRO A 308 8.84 26.57 21.67
N ASN A 309 8.19 26.31 22.81
CA ASN A 309 7.64 24.99 23.16
C ASN A 309 6.10 24.92 23.08
N GLY A 310 5.44 25.99 22.61
CA GLY A 310 3.98 26.03 22.46
C GLY A 310 3.48 25.22 21.24
N GLY A 311 2.88 24.06 21.49
CA GLY A 311 2.25 23.26 20.44
C GLY A 311 0.94 23.88 19.91
N VAL A 312 0.75 23.85 18.59
CA VAL A 312 -0.48 24.32 17.93
C VAL A 312 -1.70 23.52 18.42
N LYS A 313 -2.82 24.22 18.62
CA LYS A 313 -4.12 23.68 19.01
C LYS A 313 -5.10 23.75 17.85
N LEU A 314 -6.01 22.77 17.74
CA LEU A 314 -7.05 22.70 16.71
C LEU A 314 -8.38 22.27 17.33
N GLY A 315 -9.51 22.72 16.78
CA GLY A 315 -10.84 22.34 17.27
C GLY A 315 -11.19 20.90 16.89
N LEU A 316 -11.86 20.15 17.76
CA LEU A 316 -12.33 18.80 17.40
C LEU A 316 -13.44 18.84 16.34
N GLY A 317 -14.17 19.96 16.23
CA GLY A 317 -15.11 20.21 15.13
C GLY A 317 -14.43 20.08 13.76
N ASP A 318 -13.21 20.62 13.62
CA ASP A 318 -12.44 20.60 12.37
C ASP A 318 -12.19 19.15 11.92
N PHE A 319 -11.70 18.30 12.83
CA PHE A 319 -11.52 16.85 12.60
C PHE A 319 -12.81 16.16 12.16
N ILE A 320 -13.93 16.47 12.81
CA ILE A 320 -15.25 15.89 12.49
C ILE A 320 -15.65 16.31 11.08
N PHE A 321 -15.69 17.60 10.75
CA PHE A 321 -16.23 18.08 9.48
C PHE A 321 -15.33 17.75 8.28
N TYR A 322 -14.00 17.73 8.43
CA TYR A 322 -13.09 17.19 7.42
C TYR A 322 -13.38 15.71 7.13
N SER A 323 -13.60 14.92 8.18
CA SER A 323 -13.89 13.49 8.07
C SER A 323 -15.31 13.19 7.56
N VAL A 324 -16.29 14.07 7.81
CA VAL A 324 -17.63 14.00 7.19
C VAL A 324 -17.53 14.23 5.69
N LEU A 325 -16.85 15.30 5.26
CA LEU A 325 -16.68 15.63 3.85
C LEU A 325 -15.99 14.48 3.10
N LEU A 326 -14.88 13.99 3.63
CA LEU A 326 -14.13 12.90 3.00
C LEU A 326 -14.85 11.54 3.07
N GLY A 327 -15.47 11.22 4.21
CA GLY A 327 -16.22 9.98 4.39
C GLY A 327 -17.44 9.91 3.47
N LYS A 328 -18.19 11.02 3.34
CA LYS A 328 -19.32 11.08 2.40
C LYS A 328 -18.83 11.05 0.94
N ALA A 329 -17.71 11.69 0.60
CA ALA A 329 -17.08 11.53 -0.71
C ALA A 329 -16.73 10.06 -1.01
N SER A 330 -16.24 9.31 -0.02
CA SER A 330 -15.93 7.88 -0.18
C SER A 330 -17.17 6.98 -0.31
N SER A 331 -18.33 7.39 0.20
CA SER A 331 -19.58 6.58 0.10
C SER A 331 -20.03 6.30 -1.34
N TYR A 332 -19.56 7.08 -2.31
CA TYR A 332 -19.85 6.88 -3.74
C TYR A 332 -18.84 5.94 -4.43
N PHE A 333 -17.91 5.32 -3.69
CA PHE A 333 -16.84 4.44 -4.17
C PHE A 333 -15.88 5.07 -5.23
N ASP A 334 -15.92 6.40 -5.40
CA ASP A 334 -15.07 7.14 -6.33
C ASP A 334 -13.79 7.65 -5.66
N TRP A 335 -12.75 6.81 -5.69
CA TRP A 335 -11.42 7.15 -5.18
C TRP A 335 -10.79 8.41 -5.80
N ASN A 336 -11.19 8.83 -7.01
CA ASN A 336 -10.67 10.08 -7.60
C ASN A 336 -11.22 11.29 -6.83
N THR A 337 -12.53 11.30 -6.58
CA THR A 337 -13.20 12.34 -5.78
C THR A 337 -12.73 12.31 -4.32
N THR A 338 -12.61 11.15 -3.69
CA THR A 338 -12.06 11.04 -2.32
C THR A 338 -10.64 11.63 -2.24
N LEU A 339 -9.73 11.25 -3.14
CA LEU A 339 -8.36 11.77 -3.12
C LEU A 339 -8.29 13.27 -3.39
N ALA A 340 -9.13 13.78 -4.31
CA ALA A 340 -9.24 15.21 -4.58
C ALA A 340 -9.71 16.01 -3.34
N CYS A 341 -10.73 15.53 -2.63
CA CYS A 341 -11.21 16.13 -1.39
C CYS A 341 -10.15 16.13 -0.28
N TYR A 342 -9.42 15.02 -0.11
CA TYR A 342 -8.35 14.90 0.88
C TYR A 342 -7.23 15.95 0.64
N ILE A 343 -6.78 16.05 -0.61
CA ILE A 343 -5.76 17.04 -1.01
C ILE A 343 -6.29 18.47 -0.81
N ALA A 344 -7.53 18.74 -1.19
CA ALA A 344 -8.16 20.05 -1.04
C ALA A 344 -8.28 20.51 0.43
N ILE A 345 -8.66 19.60 1.34
CA ILE A 345 -8.70 19.87 2.79
C ILE A 345 -7.30 20.21 3.31
N LEU A 346 -6.28 19.42 2.99
CA LEU A 346 -4.91 19.68 3.46
C LEU A 346 -4.30 20.97 2.87
N ILE A 347 -4.61 21.31 1.62
CA ILE A 347 -4.20 22.59 1.01
C ILE A 347 -4.89 23.76 1.72
N GLY A 348 -6.20 23.69 1.98
CA GLY A 348 -6.93 24.72 2.71
C GLY A 348 -6.40 24.90 4.15
N LEU A 349 -6.10 23.80 4.83
CA LEU A 349 -5.51 23.79 6.17
C LEU A 349 -4.09 24.39 6.19
N CYS A 350 -3.27 24.08 5.17
CA CYS A 350 -1.97 24.71 4.95
C CYS A 350 -2.10 26.23 4.78
N PHE A 351 -3.06 26.65 3.95
CA PHE A 351 -3.32 28.06 3.66
C PHE A 351 -3.79 28.81 4.91
N THR A 352 -4.69 28.24 5.72
CA THR A 352 -5.10 28.85 7.00
C THR A 352 -3.91 29.01 7.96
N LEU A 353 -3.01 28.02 8.07
CA LEU A 353 -1.81 28.14 8.90
C LEU A 353 -0.85 29.22 8.39
N LEU A 354 -0.70 29.38 7.07
CA LEU A 354 0.07 30.46 6.46
C LEU A 354 -0.54 31.83 6.75
N LEU A 355 -1.87 31.97 6.61
CA LEU A 355 -2.58 33.21 6.95
C LEU A 355 -2.45 33.55 8.45
N LEU A 356 -2.46 32.54 9.33
CA LEU A 356 -2.26 32.72 10.78
C LEU A 356 -0.86 33.25 11.09
N ALA A 357 0.17 32.70 10.43
CA ALA A 357 1.55 33.16 10.56
C ALA A 357 1.74 34.62 10.06
N VAL A 358 1.06 35.00 8.97
CA VAL A 358 1.11 36.36 8.41
C VAL A 358 0.32 37.37 9.26
N PHE A 359 -0.93 37.07 9.63
CA PHE A 359 -1.80 38.02 10.32
C PHE A 359 -1.64 38.04 11.85
N LYS A 360 -0.96 37.05 12.44
CA LYS A 360 -0.76 36.90 13.90
C LYS A 360 -2.05 37.05 14.73
N ARG A 361 -3.15 36.53 14.20
CA ARG A 361 -4.48 36.53 14.83
C ARG A 361 -5.09 35.13 14.76
N ALA A 362 -5.97 34.80 15.70
CA ALA A 362 -6.76 33.59 15.62
C ALA A 362 -7.65 33.64 14.37
N LEU A 363 -7.59 32.59 13.55
CA LEU A 363 -8.39 32.43 12.33
C LEU A 363 -9.18 31.13 12.41
N PRO A 364 -10.42 31.10 11.88
CA PRO A 364 -11.21 29.87 11.76
C PRO A 364 -10.54 28.92 10.77
N ALA A 365 -10.20 27.70 11.21
CA ALA A 365 -9.46 26.71 10.40
C ALA A 365 -10.35 25.98 9.38
N LEU A 366 -11.61 25.78 9.75
CA LEU A 366 -12.61 25.01 9.02
C LEU A 366 -13.01 25.61 7.66
N PRO A 367 -13.29 26.92 7.51
CA PRO A 367 -14.01 27.42 6.33
C PRO A 367 -13.25 27.25 5.01
N ILE A 368 -11.97 27.60 4.96
CA ILE A 368 -11.15 27.51 3.74
C ILE A 368 -11.01 26.04 3.30
N SER A 369 -10.70 25.17 4.25
CA SER A 369 -10.56 23.72 4.07
C SER A 369 -11.85 23.06 3.56
N ILE A 370 -13.01 23.45 4.10
CA ILE A 370 -14.32 22.96 3.68
C ILE A 370 -14.73 23.53 2.32
N PHE A 371 -14.55 24.83 2.04
CA PHE A 371 -14.89 25.39 0.72
C PHE A 371 -14.04 24.78 -0.39
N PHE A 372 -12.73 24.59 -0.18
CA PHE A 372 -11.88 23.87 -1.14
C PHE A 372 -12.33 22.41 -1.29
N GLY A 373 -12.63 21.71 -0.20
CA GLY A 373 -13.16 20.34 -0.25
C GLY A 373 -14.48 20.22 -1.02
N LEU A 374 -15.42 21.15 -0.84
CA LEU A 374 -16.70 21.20 -1.55
C LEU A 374 -16.53 21.47 -3.05
N ILE A 375 -15.69 22.46 -3.41
CA ILE A 375 -15.39 22.78 -4.82
C ILE A 375 -14.75 21.57 -5.51
N PHE A 376 -13.73 20.97 -4.88
CA PHE A 376 -13.06 19.79 -5.43
C PHE A 376 -13.98 18.56 -5.47
N TYR A 377 -14.90 18.40 -4.51
CA TYR A 377 -15.94 17.37 -4.56
C TYR A 377 -16.80 17.50 -5.83
N PHE A 378 -17.50 18.62 -6.02
CA PHE A 378 -18.43 18.76 -7.15
C PHE A 378 -17.71 18.79 -8.51
N CYS A 379 -16.58 19.51 -8.62
CA CYS A 379 -15.79 19.51 -9.85
C CYS A 379 -15.23 18.12 -10.20
N THR A 380 -14.74 17.36 -9.22
CA THR A 380 -14.24 16.01 -9.50
C THR A 380 -15.39 15.07 -9.86
N ARG A 381 -16.45 15.05 -9.04
CA ARG A 381 -17.58 14.12 -9.15
C ARG A 381 -18.40 14.29 -10.43
N TRP A 382 -18.51 15.50 -10.97
CA TRP A 382 -19.33 15.82 -12.14
C TRP A 382 -18.53 16.13 -13.43
N ILE A 383 -17.25 16.52 -13.34
CA ILE A 383 -16.43 16.85 -14.53
C ILE A 383 -15.29 15.84 -14.72
N ILE A 384 -14.46 15.64 -13.69
CA ILE A 384 -13.22 14.85 -13.83
C ILE A 384 -13.52 13.35 -13.88
N THR A 385 -14.36 12.82 -12.98
CA THR A 385 -14.68 11.40 -12.90
C THR A 385 -15.34 10.84 -14.17
N PRO A 386 -16.36 11.48 -14.80
CA PRO A 386 -16.86 11.02 -16.09
C PRO A 386 -15.78 11.07 -17.18
N PHE A 387 -15.02 12.17 -17.31
CA PHE A 387 -13.92 12.28 -18.29
C PHE A 387 -12.83 11.21 -18.11
N VAL A 388 -12.40 10.94 -16.87
CA VAL A 388 -11.41 9.90 -16.55
C VAL A 388 -11.98 8.50 -16.79
N THR A 389 -13.27 8.29 -16.52
CA THR A 389 -13.93 7.00 -16.76
C THR A 389 -14.11 6.74 -18.25
N GLU A 390 -14.56 7.73 -19.02
CA GLU A 390 -14.64 7.65 -20.48
C GLU A 390 -13.25 7.44 -21.09
N ARG A 391 -12.21 8.15 -20.63
CA ARG A 391 -10.83 7.96 -21.12
C ARG A 391 -10.24 6.60 -20.73
N LYS A 392 -10.60 6.05 -19.55
CA LYS A 392 -10.28 4.65 -19.18
C LYS A 392 -10.99 3.67 -20.12
N LEU A 393 -12.27 3.92 -20.43
CA LEU A 393 -13.07 3.10 -21.34
C LEU A 393 -12.60 3.19 -22.80
N SER A 394 -12.17 4.37 -23.27
CA SER A 394 -11.65 4.57 -24.63
C SER A 394 -10.26 3.96 -24.79
N ASN A 395 -9.39 4.10 -23.78
CA ASN A 395 -8.11 3.38 -23.71
C ASN A 395 -8.33 1.85 -23.63
N GLN A 396 -9.34 1.38 -22.89
CA GLN A 396 -9.74 -0.03 -22.93
C GLN A 396 -10.23 -0.45 -24.31
N LYS A 397 -11.04 0.36 -25.00
CA LYS A 397 -11.53 0.08 -26.36
C LYS A 397 -10.40 0.08 -27.40
N SER A 398 -9.37 0.92 -27.25
CA SER A 398 -8.17 0.86 -28.11
C SER A 398 -7.29 -0.37 -27.79
N LEU A 399 -7.15 -0.73 -26.51
CA LEU A 399 -6.45 -1.96 -26.09
C LEU A 399 -7.22 -3.25 -26.43
N ALA A 400 -8.55 -3.19 -26.54
CA ALA A 400 -9.41 -4.32 -26.90
C ALA A 400 -9.40 -4.64 -28.41
N LYS A 401 -8.71 -3.86 -29.25
CA LYS A 401 -8.70 -4.04 -30.72
C LYS A 401 -7.73 -5.12 -31.24
N LYS A 402 -7.50 -6.17 -30.45
CA LYS A 402 -7.32 -7.57 -30.89
C LYS A 402 -8.11 -8.43 -29.90
N LYS A 403 -9.25 -9.00 -30.34
CA LYS A 403 -10.03 -9.96 -29.53
C LYS A 403 -9.33 -11.32 -29.62
N TYR A 404 -8.24 -11.48 -28.87
CA TYR A 404 -7.50 -12.74 -28.78
C TYR A 404 -8.44 -13.89 -28.38
N PHE A 405 -8.21 -15.09 -28.93
CA PHE A 405 -8.99 -16.28 -28.61
C PHE A 405 -9.03 -16.52 -27.10
N ASP A 406 -10.20 -16.87 -26.58
CA ASP A 406 -10.30 -17.45 -25.26
C ASP A 406 -9.87 -18.92 -25.34
N LEU A 407 -8.73 -19.25 -24.75
CA LEU A 407 -8.26 -20.63 -24.74
C LEU A 407 -9.12 -21.52 -23.84
N ASN A 408 -9.90 -20.97 -22.92
CA ASN A 408 -10.74 -21.78 -22.03
C ASN A 408 -11.82 -22.57 -22.81
N GLU A 409 -12.19 -22.14 -24.03
CA GLU A 409 -13.06 -22.87 -24.95
C GLU A 409 -12.44 -24.19 -25.47
N PHE A 410 -11.11 -24.33 -25.40
CA PHE A 410 -10.32 -25.47 -25.91
C PHE A 410 -9.77 -26.36 -24.79
N ILE A 411 -10.36 -26.26 -23.60
CA ILE A 411 -9.97 -27.03 -22.40
C ILE A 411 -10.25 -28.53 -22.59
N LYS A 412 -9.21 -29.33 -22.33
CA LYS A 412 -9.26 -30.79 -22.20
C LYS A 412 -8.74 -31.20 -20.82
N LYS A 413 -9.20 -32.33 -20.29
CA LYS A 413 -8.66 -32.93 -19.05
C LYS A 413 -7.99 -34.26 -19.34
N VAL A 414 -6.97 -34.61 -18.54
CA VAL A 414 -6.28 -35.90 -18.60
C VAL A 414 -5.71 -36.27 -17.24
N ASP A 415 -5.86 -37.54 -16.84
CA ASP A 415 -5.25 -38.06 -15.62
C ASP A 415 -3.80 -38.47 -15.86
N VAL A 416 -2.88 -37.85 -15.12
CA VAL A 416 -1.44 -38.05 -15.22
C VAL A 416 -0.91 -38.63 -13.93
N SER A 417 -0.30 -39.81 -14.02
CA SER A 417 0.43 -40.44 -12.92
C SER A 417 1.91 -40.13 -13.04
N TYR A 418 2.53 -39.56 -12.00
CA TYR A 418 3.94 -39.15 -12.02
C TYR A 418 4.63 -39.36 -10.67
N VAL A 419 5.96 -39.33 -10.71
CA VAL A 419 6.83 -39.47 -9.53
C VAL A 419 7.05 -38.10 -8.90
N THR A 420 6.81 -37.97 -7.60
CA THR A 420 6.88 -36.72 -6.82
C THR A 420 7.59 -36.91 -5.47
N GLY A 421 7.79 -35.80 -4.74
CA GLY A 421 8.34 -35.74 -3.39
C GLY A 421 9.85 -35.54 -3.34
N LYS A 422 10.36 -35.14 -2.17
CA LYS A 422 11.78 -34.73 -1.96
C LYS A 422 12.83 -35.72 -2.49
N ASN A 423 12.51 -37.02 -2.48
CA ASN A 423 13.40 -38.10 -2.89
C ASN A 423 12.97 -38.76 -4.21
N MET A 424 12.00 -38.17 -4.95
CA MET A 424 11.41 -38.72 -6.18
C MET A 424 10.96 -40.19 -6.02
N ASN A 425 10.10 -40.44 -5.03
CA ASN A 425 9.72 -41.79 -4.61
C ASN A 425 8.24 -41.98 -4.24
N LYS A 426 7.41 -40.93 -4.29
CA LYS A 426 5.96 -41.01 -4.11
C LYS A 426 5.31 -40.97 -5.49
N ASN A 427 4.54 -41.98 -5.88
CA ASN A 427 3.72 -41.90 -7.09
C ASN A 427 2.35 -41.32 -6.74
N ILE A 428 1.89 -40.31 -7.50
CA ILE A 428 0.54 -39.77 -7.40
C ILE A 428 -0.10 -39.66 -8.78
N THR A 429 -1.42 -39.58 -8.82
CA THR A 429 -2.20 -39.23 -10.02
C THR A 429 -2.90 -37.90 -9.78
N VAL A 430 -2.91 -37.02 -10.78
CA VAL A 430 -3.63 -35.74 -10.77
C VAL A 430 -4.44 -35.59 -12.05
N THR A 431 -5.60 -34.94 -11.98
CA THR A 431 -6.40 -34.63 -13.17
C THR A 431 -5.96 -33.26 -13.69
N ALA A 432 -5.16 -33.25 -14.76
CA ALA A 432 -4.59 -32.06 -15.35
C ALA A 432 -5.48 -31.49 -16.46
N THR A 433 -5.86 -30.23 -16.35
CA THR A 433 -6.46 -29.47 -17.45
C THR A 433 -5.36 -28.93 -18.36
N TYR A 434 -5.55 -28.99 -19.68
CA TYR A 434 -4.61 -28.51 -20.69
C TYR A 434 -5.34 -27.96 -21.92
N ILE A 435 -4.59 -27.23 -22.75
CA ILE A 435 -5.05 -26.76 -24.06
C ILE A 435 -4.35 -27.56 -25.14
N ASP A 436 -5.06 -27.89 -26.21
CA ASP A 436 -4.51 -28.56 -27.39
C ASP A 436 -5.30 -28.16 -28.64
N SER A 437 -4.65 -27.44 -29.56
CA SER A 437 -5.22 -27.02 -30.84
C SER A 437 -5.57 -28.18 -31.79
N GLY A 438 -5.15 -29.41 -31.47
CA GLY A 438 -5.34 -30.59 -32.30
C GLY A 438 -4.26 -30.78 -33.37
N ILE A 439 -4.38 -31.88 -34.10
CA ILE A 439 -3.53 -32.25 -35.24
C ILE A 439 -4.38 -32.14 -36.50
N ASN A 440 -3.80 -31.60 -37.58
CA ASN A 440 -4.29 -31.74 -38.94
C ASN A 440 -3.28 -32.54 -39.79
N GLU A 441 -3.70 -33.02 -40.97
CA GLU A 441 -2.84 -33.85 -41.85
C GLU A 441 -1.53 -33.15 -42.25
N ASN A 442 -1.52 -31.81 -42.26
CA ASN A 442 -0.39 -30.97 -42.63
C ASN A 442 0.44 -30.47 -41.41
N THR A 443 0.28 -31.05 -40.21
CA THR A 443 0.93 -30.55 -38.99
C THR A 443 2.44 -30.78 -39.01
N ARG A 444 3.22 -29.70 -39.13
CA ARG A 444 4.68 -29.71 -39.31
C ARG A 444 5.47 -29.91 -38.00
N ALA A 445 4.91 -29.43 -36.89
CA ALA A 445 5.50 -29.52 -35.55
C ALA A 445 4.45 -29.39 -34.43
N THR A 446 4.82 -29.79 -33.22
CA THR A 446 4.07 -29.56 -31.97
C THR A 446 4.90 -28.70 -31.02
N ILE A 447 4.33 -27.59 -30.55
CA ILE A 447 4.89 -26.73 -29.50
C ILE A 447 4.23 -27.07 -28.16
N ILE A 448 5.04 -27.26 -27.12
CA ILE A 448 4.61 -27.41 -25.72
C ILE A 448 4.83 -26.10 -24.97
N GLY A 449 3.76 -25.34 -24.74
CA GLY A 449 3.75 -24.13 -23.92
C GLY A 449 3.78 -24.44 -22.42
N MET A 450 4.82 -23.97 -21.74
CA MET A 450 5.10 -24.16 -20.31
C MET A 450 5.06 -22.81 -19.58
N GLY A 451 3.98 -22.55 -18.84
CA GLY A 451 3.72 -21.27 -18.17
C GLY A 451 4.67 -20.96 -17.00
N GLY A 452 4.65 -19.69 -16.57
CA GLY A 452 5.43 -19.16 -15.46
C GLY A 452 4.95 -19.58 -14.06
N SER A 453 5.31 -18.79 -13.03
CA SER A 453 4.82 -18.96 -11.65
C SER A 453 4.66 -17.59 -10.97
N PRO A 454 3.43 -17.07 -10.81
CA PRO A 454 2.18 -17.55 -11.38
C PRO A 454 2.22 -17.54 -12.92
N GLY A 455 1.51 -18.47 -13.55
CA GLY A 455 1.44 -18.66 -15.00
C GLY A 455 0.53 -19.84 -15.35
N SER A 456 0.12 -19.93 -16.60
CA SER A 456 -0.82 -20.97 -17.09
C SER A 456 -0.83 -21.02 -18.62
N HIS A 457 -1.61 -21.92 -19.20
CA HIS A 457 -1.89 -21.95 -20.63
C HIS A 457 -2.31 -20.59 -21.23
N ASN A 458 -2.94 -19.71 -20.43
CA ASN A 458 -3.35 -18.36 -20.83
C ASN A 458 -2.18 -17.42 -21.16
N ASP A 459 -0.93 -17.78 -20.82
CA ASP A 459 0.27 -17.06 -21.23
C ASP A 459 0.46 -17.11 -22.76
N PHE A 460 0.06 -18.21 -23.41
CA PHE A 460 0.31 -18.49 -24.83
C PHE A 460 -0.85 -18.13 -25.78
N LYS A 461 -1.96 -17.57 -25.28
CA LYS A 461 -3.16 -17.27 -26.09
C LYS A 461 -2.94 -16.29 -27.24
N TYR A 462 -1.90 -15.47 -27.15
CA TYR A 462 -1.50 -14.54 -28.20
C TYR A 462 -0.89 -15.24 -29.43
N MET A 463 -0.48 -16.51 -29.31
CA MET A 463 0.22 -17.28 -30.35
C MET A 463 -0.67 -18.25 -31.13
N LYS A 464 -1.80 -18.70 -30.55
CA LYS A 464 -2.68 -19.75 -31.09
C LYS A 464 -3.03 -19.57 -32.57
N GLU A 465 -3.52 -18.38 -32.95
CA GLU A 465 -3.89 -18.04 -34.33
C GLU A 465 -2.69 -18.06 -35.30
N ILE A 466 -1.49 -17.76 -34.80
CA ILE A 466 -0.25 -17.70 -35.58
C ILE A 466 0.28 -19.13 -35.82
N CYS A 467 0.23 -19.99 -34.80
CA CYS A 467 0.55 -21.41 -34.92
C CYS A 467 -0.37 -22.11 -35.93
N GLU A 468 -1.68 -21.86 -35.87
CA GLU A 468 -2.66 -22.38 -36.84
C GLU A 468 -2.32 -21.96 -38.27
N LYS A 469 -1.97 -20.68 -38.50
CA LYS A 469 -1.53 -20.14 -39.80
C LYS A 469 -0.18 -20.69 -40.31
N ARG A 470 0.52 -21.52 -39.53
CA ARG A 470 1.78 -22.18 -39.88
C ARG A 470 1.69 -23.71 -39.89
N ASN A 471 0.49 -24.27 -39.66
CA ASN A 471 0.24 -25.70 -39.40
C ASN A 471 1.12 -26.24 -38.25
N ILE A 472 1.20 -25.50 -37.16
CA ILE A 472 1.90 -25.90 -35.93
C ILE A 472 0.86 -26.17 -34.85
N ARG A 473 0.88 -27.36 -34.26
CA ARG A 473 0.06 -27.71 -33.10
C ARG A 473 0.56 -26.97 -31.87
N LEU A 474 -0.31 -26.20 -31.21
CA LEU A 474 -0.03 -25.59 -29.91
C LEU A 474 -0.71 -26.40 -28.81
N LEU A 475 0.09 -26.96 -27.92
CA LEU A 475 -0.36 -27.65 -26.71
C LEU A 475 0.20 -26.92 -25.50
N CYS A 476 -0.63 -26.57 -24.51
CA CYS A 476 -0.18 -25.83 -23.33
C CYS A 476 -0.50 -26.58 -22.04
N ILE A 477 0.52 -26.83 -21.22
CA ILE A 477 0.39 -27.51 -19.93
C ILE A 477 0.08 -26.51 -18.81
N ASN A 478 -0.64 -26.97 -17.79
CA ASN A 478 -0.75 -26.28 -16.51
C ASN A 478 -0.06 -27.10 -15.43
N TRP A 479 0.52 -26.44 -14.42
CA TRP A 479 1.33 -27.09 -13.39
C TRP A 479 0.47 -27.62 -12.23
N PRO A 480 0.88 -28.72 -11.56
CA PRO A 480 0.28 -29.15 -10.29
C PRO A 480 0.23 -28.02 -9.26
N GLY A 481 -0.83 -28.00 -8.45
CA GLY A 481 -1.11 -26.89 -7.52
C GLY A 481 -1.69 -25.61 -8.16
N SER A 482 -1.73 -25.49 -9.50
CA SER A 482 -2.51 -24.42 -10.16
C SER A 482 -4.01 -24.73 -10.14
N GLU A 483 -4.86 -23.71 -10.33
CA GLU A 483 -6.33 -23.87 -10.42
C GLU A 483 -6.81 -24.79 -11.56
N PHE A 484 -5.92 -25.13 -12.49
CA PHE A 484 -6.19 -25.98 -13.64
C PHE A 484 -5.78 -27.44 -13.41
N VAL A 485 -5.18 -27.81 -12.27
CA VAL A 485 -4.78 -29.18 -11.98
C VAL A 485 -5.34 -29.62 -10.63
N GLU A 486 -6.22 -30.62 -10.66
CA GLU A 486 -6.83 -31.20 -9.47
C GLU A 486 -5.86 -32.19 -8.84
N GLY A 487 -5.08 -31.70 -7.87
CA GLY A 487 -4.09 -32.47 -7.11
C GLY A 487 -2.70 -31.85 -7.10
N GLY A 488 -1.73 -32.60 -6.54
CA GLY A 488 -0.32 -32.17 -6.47
C GLY A 488 -0.03 -30.99 -5.55
N ILE A 489 -0.97 -30.59 -4.67
CA ILE A 489 -0.75 -29.45 -3.76
C ILE A 489 0.40 -29.71 -2.76
N GLU A 490 0.63 -30.98 -2.41
CA GLU A 490 1.69 -31.46 -1.50
C GLU A 490 3.07 -31.64 -2.16
N ASP A 491 3.22 -31.31 -3.44
CA ASP A 491 4.46 -31.48 -4.19
C ASP A 491 5.63 -30.67 -3.58
N SER A 492 6.88 -31.04 -3.90
CA SER A 492 8.05 -30.26 -3.49
C SER A 492 8.23 -28.95 -4.30
N TYR A 493 7.54 -28.84 -5.43
CA TYR A 493 7.62 -27.83 -6.48
C TYR A 493 9.02 -27.70 -7.09
N THR A 494 9.81 -28.77 -7.05
CA THR A 494 11.19 -28.79 -7.58
C THR A 494 11.23 -29.01 -9.09
N ASN A 495 12.34 -28.66 -9.74
CA ASN A 495 12.49 -28.87 -11.18
C ASN A 495 12.40 -30.36 -11.60
N PRO A 496 13.04 -31.34 -10.92
CA PRO A 496 12.91 -32.75 -11.29
C PRO A 496 11.48 -33.29 -11.23
N GLU A 497 10.70 -32.81 -10.26
CA GLU A 497 9.30 -33.19 -10.05
C GLU A 497 8.37 -32.55 -11.09
N ARG A 498 8.54 -31.26 -11.39
CA ARG A 498 7.83 -30.58 -12.50
C ARG A 498 8.20 -31.21 -13.86
N ASN A 499 9.45 -31.63 -14.04
CA ASN A 499 9.89 -32.37 -15.24
C ASN A 499 9.24 -33.77 -15.29
N SER A 500 9.18 -34.49 -14.18
CA SER A 500 8.50 -35.80 -14.04
C SER A 500 7.02 -35.71 -14.43
N PHE A 501 6.29 -34.73 -13.90
CA PHE A 501 4.91 -34.43 -14.32
C PHE A 501 4.82 -34.14 -15.82
N ALA A 502 5.68 -33.26 -16.35
CA ALA A 502 5.63 -32.85 -17.76
C ALA A 502 5.94 -34.02 -18.72
N THR A 503 6.92 -34.86 -18.43
CA THR A 503 7.22 -36.06 -19.25
C THR A 503 6.05 -37.04 -19.21
N ALA A 504 5.54 -37.38 -18.02
CA ALA A 504 4.40 -38.28 -17.87
C ALA A 504 3.13 -37.75 -18.58
N PHE A 505 2.90 -36.43 -18.54
CA PHE A 505 1.82 -35.77 -19.28
C PHE A 505 2.01 -35.91 -20.81
N LEU A 506 3.23 -35.73 -21.32
CA LEU A 506 3.52 -35.81 -22.76
C LEU A 506 3.45 -37.26 -23.29
N ASP A 507 3.88 -38.24 -22.51
CA ASP A 507 3.72 -39.66 -22.82
C ASP A 507 2.23 -40.05 -22.81
N LYS A 508 1.47 -39.60 -21.79
CA LYS A 508 0.02 -39.85 -21.68
C LYS A 508 -0.79 -39.33 -22.87
N LEU A 509 -0.30 -38.29 -23.56
CA LEU A 509 -0.89 -37.74 -24.79
C LEU A 509 -0.20 -38.23 -26.07
N ASN A 510 0.62 -39.28 -26.00
CA ASN A 510 1.34 -39.91 -27.12
C ASN A 510 2.19 -38.94 -27.97
N VAL A 511 2.65 -37.82 -27.38
CA VAL A 511 3.35 -36.74 -28.10
C VAL A 511 4.68 -37.20 -28.69
N LYS A 512 5.26 -38.28 -28.15
CA LYS A 512 6.46 -38.95 -28.67
C LYS A 512 6.37 -39.40 -30.14
N HIS A 513 5.15 -39.51 -30.69
CA HIS A 513 4.90 -39.87 -32.10
C HIS A 513 4.65 -38.67 -33.04
N CYS A 514 4.83 -37.43 -32.58
CA CYS A 514 4.75 -36.26 -33.48
C CYS A 514 6.03 -36.11 -34.34
N ASN A 515 5.91 -35.42 -35.49
CA ASN A 515 7.03 -35.22 -36.43
C ASN A 515 8.20 -34.45 -35.79
N ARG A 516 7.91 -33.29 -35.18
CA ARG A 516 8.89 -32.44 -34.48
C ARG A 516 8.27 -31.87 -33.21
N LEU A 517 9.00 -31.96 -32.11
CA LEU A 517 8.60 -31.49 -30.78
C LEU A 517 9.46 -30.31 -30.33
N ILE A 518 8.83 -29.21 -29.93
CA ILE A 518 9.51 -28.00 -29.49
C ILE A 518 8.96 -27.57 -28.13
N LEU A 519 9.84 -27.31 -27.17
CA LEU A 519 9.42 -26.91 -25.82
C LEU A 519 9.55 -25.39 -25.67
N MET A 520 8.47 -24.70 -25.30
CA MET A 520 8.45 -23.25 -25.13
C MET A 520 8.14 -22.89 -23.67
N GLY A 521 9.09 -22.27 -22.99
CA GLY A 521 8.89 -21.71 -21.65
C GLY A 521 8.64 -20.21 -21.66
N HIS A 522 7.78 -19.75 -20.76
CA HIS A 522 7.76 -18.35 -20.30
C HIS A 522 8.20 -18.28 -18.84
N SER A 523 9.01 -17.28 -18.48
CA SER A 523 9.41 -17.02 -17.09
C SER A 523 9.96 -18.29 -16.42
N ARG A 524 9.52 -18.63 -15.20
CA ARG A 524 9.87 -19.86 -14.47
C ARG A 524 9.68 -21.17 -15.27
N GLY A 525 8.85 -21.19 -16.32
CA GLY A 525 8.69 -22.33 -17.23
C GLY A 525 9.88 -22.57 -18.17
N CYS A 526 10.74 -21.55 -18.38
CA CYS A 526 11.94 -21.65 -19.21
C CYS A 526 12.92 -22.71 -18.68
N GLU A 527 13.09 -22.82 -17.37
CA GLU A 527 13.96 -23.84 -16.77
C GLU A 527 13.50 -25.27 -17.14
N ASN A 528 12.19 -25.52 -17.15
CA ASN A 528 11.64 -26.82 -17.52
C ASN A 528 11.77 -27.09 -19.02
N ALA A 529 11.45 -26.11 -19.87
CA ALA A 529 11.60 -26.23 -21.32
C ALA A 529 13.06 -26.43 -21.77
N LEU A 530 14.02 -25.83 -21.05
CA LEU A 530 15.46 -26.01 -21.24
C LEU A 530 15.93 -27.40 -20.78
N GLN A 531 15.56 -27.81 -19.56
CA GLN A 531 15.95 -29.10 -18.99
C GLN A 531 15.37 -30.28 -19.76
N LEU A 532 14.07 -30.25 -20.06
CA LEU A 532 13.39 -31.32 -20.79
C LEU A 532 13.91 -31.46 -22.22
N ALA A 533 14.25 -30.36 -22.92
CA ALA A 533 14.86 -30.46 -24.24
C ALA A 533 16.22 -31.17 -24.18
N ALA A 534 17.04 -30.86 -23.17
CA ALA A 534 18.37 -31.45 -22.94
C ALA A 534 18.35 -32.89 -22.38
N ILE A 535 17.21 -33.37 -21.88
CA ILE A 535 17.01 -34.74 -21.35
C ILE A 535 16.35 -35.61 -22.42
N LEU A 536 15.19 -35.19 -22.92
CA LEU A 536 14.33 -36.02 -23.77
C LEU A 536 14.93 -36.28 -25.17
N SER A 537 15.81 -35.42 -25.69
CA SER A 537 16.53 -35.71 -26.95
C SER A 537 17.34 -37.02 -26.87
N LYS A 538 17.96 -37.29 -25.72
CA LYS A 538 18.72 -38.52 -25.46
C LYS A 538 17.84 -39.75 -25.29
N GLU A 539 16.59 -39.55 -24.88
CA GLU A 539 15.58 -40.60 -24.71
C GLU A 539 14.79 -40.90 -26.00
N LYS A 540 15.34 -40.49 -27.16
CA LYS A 540 14.76 -40.68 -28.50
C LYS A 540 13.34 -40.10 -28.63
N TRP A 541 13.09 -38.95 -28.02
CA TRP A 541 11.94 -38.12 -28.38
C TRP A 541 12.28 -37.28 -29.63
N PRO A 542 11.29 -36.86 -30.43
CA PRO A 542 11.48 -35.98 -31.59
C PRO A 542 11.77 -34.52 -31.19
N ILE A 543 12.57 -34.30 -30.13
CA ILE A 543 12.95 -32.97 -29.64
C ILE A 543 13.81 -32.29 -30.70
N PHE A 544 13.31 -31.16 -31.16
CA PHE A 544 13.85 -30.42 -32.28
C PHE A 544 14.29 -28.99 -31.89
N GLY A 545 13.69 -28.42 -30.85
CA GLY A 545 14.14 -27.14 -30.33
C GLY A 545 13.60 -26.76 -28.97
N THR A 546 14.12 -25.64 -28.43
CA THR A 546 13.63 -25.01 -27.21
C THR A 546 13.51 -23.49 -27.38
N VAL A 547 12.48 -22.90 -26.79
CA VAL A 547 12.24 -21.45 -26.81
C VAL A 547 12.05 -20.94 -25.39
N LEU A 548 12.82 -19.90 -25.06
CA LEU A 548 12.85 -19.31 -23.73
C LEU A 548 12.40 -17.84 -23.85
N LEU A 549 11.38 -17.42 -23.11
CA LEU A 549 10.85 -16.05 -23.13
C LEU A 549 10.85 -15.47 -21.71
N ASN A 550 11.63 -14.39 -21.51
CA ASN A 550 11.85 -13.78 -20.18
C ASN A 550 12.29 -14.80 -19.11
N SER A 551 13.16 -15.76 -19.50
CA SER A 551 13.76 -16.76 -18.62
C SER A 551 14.46 -16.12 -17.41
N PRO A 552 14.36 -16.71 -16.19
CA PRO A 552 14.86 -16.10 -14.94
C PRO A 552 16.39 -16.00 -14.84
N GLY A 553 17.13 -16.49 -15.83
CA GLY A 553 18.58 -16.34 -15.93
C GLY A 553 19.39 -17.44 -15.24
N LEU A 554 20.67 -17.13 -15.00
CA LEU A 554 21.65 -18.03 -14.39
C LEU A 554 21.99 -17.67 -12.93
N GLU A 555 21.35 -16.65 -12.36
CA GLU A 555 21.63 -16.13 -11.02
C GLU A 555 20.39 -15.47 -10.38
N SER A 556 20.42 -15.25 -9.06
CA SER A 556 19.26 -14.78 -8.29
C SER A 556 18.91 -13.31 -8.56
N HIS A 557 17.86 -13.10 -9.36
CA HIS A 557 17.36 -11.80 -9.81
C HIS A 557 16.46 -11.06 -8.80
N LYS A 558 16.31 -9.74 -8.96
CA LYS A 558 15.56 -8.80 -8.08
C LYS A 558 14.23 -9.32 -7.57
N GLY A 559 13.40 -9.88 -8.44
CA GLY A 559 12.06 -10.41 -8.13
C GLY A 559 12.08 -11.46 -7.02
N VAL A 560 13.16 -12.23 -6.91
CA VAL A 560 13.43 -13.20 -5.84
C VAL A 560 14.32 -12.59 -4.77
N ARG A 561 15.50 -12.09 -5.16
CA ARG A 561 16.58 -11.57 -4.30
C ARG A 561 16.11 -10.53 -3.28
N THR A 562 15.34 -9.53 -3.70
CA THR A 562 14.86 -8.45 -2.82
C THR A 562 13.75 -8.91 -1.87
N ARG A 563 13.15 -10.10 -2.10
CA ARG A 563 11.96 -10.59 -1.40
C ARG A 563 12.16 -11.97 -0.74
N ILE A 564 13.37 -12.54 -0.79
CA ILE A 564 13.65 -13.94 -0.46
C ILE A 564 13.22 -14.33 0.96
N GLY A 565 13.38 -13.45 1.95
CA GLY A 565 12.88 -13.69 3.32
C GLY A 565 11.36 -13.84 3.37
N VAL A 566 10.63 -12.92 2.73
CA VAL A 566 9.15 -12.95 2.65
C VAL A 566 8.68 -14.17 1.87
N ILE A 567 9.33 -14.49 0.75
CA ILE A 567 9.04 -15.68 -0.07
C ILE A 567 9.23 -16.95 0.75
N ASN A 568 10.35 -17.09 1.47
CA ASN A 568 10.64 -18.27 2.29
C ASN A 568 9.67 -18.40 3.47
N SER A 569 9.38 -17.31 4.20
CA SER A 569 8.42 -17.33 5.30
C SER A 569 7.00 -17.67 4.81
N ALA A 570 6.55 -17.07 3.72
CA ALA A 570 5.23 -17.37 3.16
C ALA A 570 5.16 -18.81 2.61
N ALA A 571 6.18 -19.27 1.89
CA ALA A 571 6.26 -20.65 1.40
C ALA A 571 6.28 -21.68 2.54
N TYR A 572 6.94 -21.37 3.66
CA TYR A 572 6.87 -22.19 4.87
C TYR A 572 5.45 -22.25 5.45
N LEU A 573 4.78 -21.10 5.60
CA LEU A 573 3.41 -21.04 6.10
C LEU A 573 2.40 -21.77 5.21
N VAL A 574 2.52 -21.65 3.88
CA VAL A 574 1.72 -22.44 2.91
C VAL A 574 1.98 -23.94 3.09
N LYS A 575 3.25 -24.35 3.25
CA LYS A 575 3.64 -25.76 3.45
C LYS A 575 3.19 -26.36 4.80
N LEU A 576 2.69 -25.57 5.74
CA LEU A 576 2.01 -26.07 6.95
C LEU A 576 0.56 -26.55 6.67
N ASN A 577 -0.01 -26.17 5.52
CA ASN A 577 -1.36 -26.53 5.05
C ASN A 577 -2.47 -26.42 6.13
N ASN A 578 -2.37 -25.43 7.01
CA ASN A 578 -3.30 -25.25 8.13
C ASN A 578 -4.51 -24.40 7.68
N PRO A 579 -5.77 -24.89 7.78
CA PRO A 579 -6.94 -24.16 7.29
C PRO A 579 -7.14 -22.77 7.92
N ILE A 580 -6.81 -22.61 9.20
CA ILE A 580 -6.95 -21.34 9.94
C ILE A 580 -5.91 -20.34 9.46
N MET A 581 -4.67 -20.78 9.23
CA MET A 581 -3.63 -19.92 8.65
C MET A 581 -3.96 -19.55 7.21
N ASN A 582 -4.47 -20.50 6.41
CA ASN A 582 -4.83 -20.26 5.01
C ASN A 582 -5.96 -19.21 4.87
N MET A 583 -6.91 -19.16 5.82
CA MET A 583 -7.97 -18.12 5.86
C MET A 583 -7.39 -16.69 5.94
N ILE A 584 -6.26 -16.49 6.61
CA ILE A 584 -5.58 -15.18 6.73
C ILE A 584 -4.57 -14.99 5.59
N LEU A 585 -3.81 -16.03 5.26
CA LEU A 585 -2.70 -15.99 4.32
C LEU A 585 -3.17 -15.86 2.86
N HIS A 586 -4.26 -16.52 2.46
CA HIS A 586 -4.75 -16.48 1.08
C HIS A 586 -5.21 -15.06 0.67
N PRO A 587 -6.02 -14.31 1.44
CA PRO A 587 -6.33 -12.91 1.14
C PRO A 587 -5.09 -12.01 1.04
N LEU A 588 -4.14 -12.17 1.97
CA LEU A 588 -2.89 -11.38 1.98
C LEU A 588 -2.02 -11.65 0.76
N LEU A 589 -1.85 -12.92 0.35
CA LEU A 589 -1.10 -13.28 -0.85
C LEU A 589 -1.81 -12.81 -2.13
N ASN A 590 -3.14 -12.92 -2.21
CA ASN A 590 -3.92 -12.39 -3.33
C ASN A 590 -3.67 -10.88 -3.51
N PHE A 591 -3.83 -10.10 -2.43
CA PHE A 591 -3.56 -8.67 -2.42
C PHE A 591 -2.11 -8.35 -2.79
N PHE A 592 -1.14 -9.07 -2.21
CA PHE A 592 0.29 -8.86 -2.48
C PHE A 592 0.61 -9.03 -3.97
N TYR A 593 0.19 -10.15 -4.59
CA TYR A 593 0.45 -10.40 -6.01
C TYR A 593 -0.22 -9.35 -6.91
N ASN A 594 -1.53 -9.14 -6.77
CA ASN A 594 -2.29 -8.23 -7.62
C ASN A 594 -1.92 -6.75 -7.45
N ASN A 595 -1.61 -6.30 -6.23
CA ASN A 595 -1.44 -4.87 -5.93
C ASN A 595 0.02 -4.44 -5.68
N MET A 596 0.93 -5.35 -5.30
CA MET A 596 2.34 -5.01 -5.00
C MET A 596 3.39 -5.70 -5.89
N VAL A 597 3.05 -6.83 -6.51
CA VAL A 597 3.94 -7.51 -7.47
C VAL A 597 3.61 -7.13 -8.91
N GLY A 598 2.33 -6.86 -9.22
CA GLY A 598 1.86 -6.59 -10.58
C GLY A 598 1.66 -7.85 -11.44
N LEU A 599 1.83 -9.03 -10.83
CA LEU A 599 1.52 -10.32 -11.42
C LEU A 599 0.12 -10.73 -10.99
N ARG A 600 -0.80 -10.90 -11.96
CA ARG A 600 -2.21 -11.15 -11.65
C ARG A 600 -2.44 -12.60 -11.22
N VAL A 601 -3.22 -12.76 -10.16
CA VAL A 601 -3.70 -14.06 -9.66
C VAL A 601 -5.21 -13.97 -9.39
N PRO A 602 -6.00 -15.01 -9.69
CA PRO A 602 -7.46 -14.93 -9.54
C PRO A 602 -7.92 -15.12 -8.09
N ASN A 603 -7.20 -15.93 -7.31
CA ASN A 603 -7.52 -16.21 -5.92
C ASN A 603 -6.26 -16.45 -5.08
N GLY A 604 -6.43 -16.49 -3.76
CA GLY A 604 -5.32 -16.63 -2.81
C GLY A 604 -4.69 -18.02 -2.71
N ALA A 605 -5.40 -19.08 -3.14
CA ALA A 605 -4.83 -20.43 -3.18
C ALA A 605 -3.86 -20.56 -4.38
N VAL A 606 -4.20 -19.98 -5.53
CA VAL A 606 -3.27 -19.85 -6.67
C VAL A 606 -2.07 -18.99 -6.30
N ALA A 607 -2.27 -17.91 -5.54
CA ALA A 607 -1.19 -17.07 -5.02
C ALA A 607 -0.26 -17.84 -4.06
N ALA A 608 -0.83 -18.74 -3.23
CA ALA A 608 -0.10 -19.63 -2.34
C ALA A 608 0.70 -20.68 -3.09
N ALA A 609 0.10 -21.40 -4.04
CA ALA A 609 0.82 -22.39 -4.86
C ALA A 609 1.94 -21.75 -5.70
N ALA A 610 1.66 -20.59 -6.32
CA ALA A 610 2.62 -19.87 -7.16
C ALA A 610 3.89 -19.41 -6.44
N ILE A 611 3.88 -19.31 -5.10
CA ILE A 611 5.07 -18.94 -4.30
C ILE A 611 6.03 -20.12 -4.09
N LEU A 612 5.55 -21.37 -4.22
CA LEU A 612 6.34 -22.56 -3.90
C LEU A 612 7.45 -22.84 -4.94
N PRO A 613 7.19 -22.76 -6.27
CA PRO A 613 8.24 -22.81 -7.30
C PRO A 613 9.29 -21.69 -7.18
N LEU A 614 9.00 -20.60 -6.48
CA LEU A 614 9.95 -19.50 -6.28
C LEU A 614 11.04 -19.83 -5.24
N THR A 615 10.85 -20.89 -4.45
CA THR A 615 11.87 -21.42 -3.52
C THR A 615 12.79 -22.49 -4.14
N THR A 616 12.60 -22.82 -5.43
CA THR A 616 13.18 -24.03 -6.06
C THR A 616 13.88 -23.80 -7.41
N PHE A 617 14.22 -22.55 -7.74
CA PHE A 617 15.04 -22.21 -8.92
C PHE A 617 16.36 -23.00 -8.94
N TYR A 618 16.76 -23.53 -10.11
CA TYR A 618 18.06 -24.17 -10.31
C TYR A 618 18.96 -23.30 -11.19
N PHE A 619 19.15 -22.03 -10.79
CA PHE A 619 19.97 -21.02 -11.48
C PHE A 619 21.30 -21.59 -12.02
N ASP A 620 22.20 -22.01 -11.12
CA ASP A 620 23.55 -22.46 -11.47
C ASP A 620 23.56 -23.70 -12.38
N ARG A 621 22.55 -24.57 -12.24
CA ARG A 621 22.47 -25.82 -13.02
C ARG A 621 21.96 -25.60 -14.44
N GLN A 622 21.32 -24.47 -14.78
CA GLN A 622 20.83 -24.26 -16.16
C GLN A 622 21.99 -24.32 -17.18
N THR A 623 23.17 -23.83 -16.79
CA THR A 623 24.42 -23.94 -17.57
C THR A 623 24.74 -25.37 -18.00
N GLU A 624 24.48 -26.37 -17.14
CA GLU A 624 24.70 -27.79 -17.46
C GLU A 624 23.79 -28.29 -18.58
N TYR A 625 22.57 -27.76 -18.68
CA TYR A 625 21.59 -28.12 -19.72
C TYR A 625 21.81 -27.33 -21.02
N ILE A 626 22.26 -26.07 -20.93
CA ILE A 626 22.74 -25.30 -22.09
C ILE A 626 23.93 -26.01 -22.73
N GLU A 627 24.91 -26.46 -21.94
CA GLU A 627 26.05 -27.24 -22.43
C GLU A 627 25.67 -28.60 -23.04
N LYS A 628 24.58 -29.23 -22.60
CA LYS A 628 24.02 -30.42 -23.26
C LYS A 628 23.42 -30.06 -24.62
N ILE A 629 22.65 -28.99 -24.72
CA ILE A 629 22.05 -28.51 -25.99
C ILE A 629 23.10 -28.04 -26.99
N ILE A 630 24.18 -27.39 -26.55
CA ILE A 630 25.28 -26.97 -27.44
C ILE A 630 25.92 -28.21 -28.11
N LYS A 631 26.11 -29.30 -27.36
CA LYS A 631 26.76 -30.54 -27.82
C LYS A 631 25.86 -31.45 -28.67
N ASP A 632 24.56 -31.44 -28.41
CA ASP A 632 23.55 -32.12 -29.23
C ASP A 632 23.38 -31.34 -30.55
N THR A 633 23.68 -31.93 -31.71
CA THR A 633 23.77 -31.15 -32.98
C THR A 633 22.44 -30.74 -33.58
N GLU A 634 21.33 -31.41 -33.22
CA GLU A 634 20.05 -31.20 -33.91
C GLU A 634 19.15 -30.17 -33.22
N ILE A 635 19.29 -29.98 -31.91
CA ILE A 635 18.48 -29.00 -31.16
C ILE A 635 18.79 -27.57 -31.62
N LYS A 636 17.76 -26.84 -32.04
CA LYS A 636 17.78 -25.39 -32.25
C LYS A 636 17.25 -24.65 -31.02
N ALA A 637 17.73 -23.43 -30.75
CA ALA A 637 17.22 -22.65 -29.60
C ALA A 637 17.05 -21.16 -29.91
N PHE A 638 15.99 -20.57 -29.35
CA PHE A 638 15.76 -19.13 -29.34
C PHE A 638 15.51 -18.63 -27.92
N TYR A 639 16.21 -17.57 -27.50
CA TYR A 639 15.97 -16.89 -26.24
C TYR A 639 15.70 -15.40 -26.44
N GLY A 640 14.50 -14.95 -26.05
CA GLY A 640 14.11 -13.54 -26.04
C GLY A 640 13.94 -13.01 -24.61
N TYR A 641 14.40 -11.79 -24.37
CA TYR A 641 14.19 -11.06 -23.11
C TYR A 641 13.95 -9.57 -23.34
N GLY A 642 13.23 -8.93 -22.43
CA GLY A 642 13.01 -7.47 -22.43
C GLY A 642 13.94 -6.77 -21.43
N ALA A 643 14.62 -5.71 -21.84
CA ALA A 643 15.53 -4.95 -20.96
C ALA A 643 14.82 -4.29 -19.77
N LYS A 644 13.55 -3.92 -19.93
CA LYS A 644 12.72 -3.23 -18.92
C LYS A 644 11.85 -4.21 -18.14
N ASP A 645 12.35 -5.42 -17.93
CA ASP A 645 11.73 -6.42 -17.07
C ASP A 645 11.77 -5.93 -15.61
N PHE A 646 10.62 -5.98 -14.93
CA PHE A 646 10.48 -5.47 -13.57
C PHE A 646 10.87 -6.50 -12.50
N LEU A 647 11.06 -7.77 -12.90
CA LEU A 647 11.46 -8.89 -12.06
C LEU A 647 12.93 -9.26 -12.27
N ILE A 648 13.43 -9.18 -13.50
CA ILE A 648 14.76 -9.67 -13.90
C ILE A 648 15.61 -8.52 -14.42
N GLU A 649 16.82 -8.34 -13.89
CA GLU A 649 17.74 -7.32 -14.40
C GLU A 649 18.31 -7.68 -15.78
N GLU A 650 18.52 -6.67 -16.65
CA GLU A 650 19.02 -6.85 -18.02
C GLU A 650 20.32 -7.65 -18.09
N HIS A 651 21.29 -7.38 -17.19
CA HIS A 651 22.57 -8.11 -17.15
C HIS A 651 22.40 -9.61 -16.87
N ILE A 652 21.41 -10.01 -16.07
CA ILE A 652 21.12 -11.43 -15.76
C ILE A 652 20.59 -12.14 -17.01
N SER A 653 19.79 -11.42 -17.81
CA SER A 653 19.29 -11.90 -19.09
C SER A 653 20.39 -11.94 -20.15
N GLU A 654 21.23 -10.90 -20.24
CA GLU A 654 22.43 -10.92 -21.08
C GLU A 654 23.36 -12.09 -20.74
N ASN A 655 23.58 -12.39 -19.46
CA ASN A 655 24.42 -13.51 -19.01
C ASN A 655 23.89 -14.86 -19.51
N LEU A 656 22.57 -15.07 -19.49
CA LEU A 656 21.93 -16.24 -20.08
C LEU A 656 22.04 -16.25 -21.62
N ALA A 657 21.93 -15.10 -22.30
CA ALA A 657 22.08 -15.03 -23.75
C ALA A 657 23.52 -15.37 -24.19
N LYS A 658 24.53 -14.85 -23.47
CA LYS A 658 25.96 -15.12 -23.70
C LYS A 658 26.33 -16.59 -23.46
N ALA A 659 25.56 -17.32 -22.64
CA ALA A 659 25.77 -18.75 -22.41
C ALA A 659 25.42 -19.62 -23.63
N PHE A 660 24.55 -19.17 -24.55
CA PHE A 660 24.32 -19.82 -25.84
C PHE A 660 25.47 -19.50 -26.81
N ARG A 661 26.63 -20.12 -26.57
CA ARG A 661 27.87 -19.87 -27.31
C ARG A 661 27.70 -20.11 -28.81
N GLY A 662 28.03 -19.09 -29.61
CA GLY A 662 27.86 -19.11 -31.07
C GLY A 662 26.47 -18.71 -31.58
N ALA A 663 25.58 -18.20 -30.71
CA ALA A 663 24.30 -17.62 -31.13
C ALA A 663 24.45 -16.27 -31.84
N GLU A 664 23.57 -16.01 -32.80
CA GLU A 664 23.38 -14.65 -33.33
C GLU A 664 22.57 -13.82 -32.33
N HIS A 665 23.06 -12.63 -31.96
CA HIS A 665 22.41 -11.74 -31.01
C HIS A 665 21.85 -10.48 -31.67
N TYR A 666 20.57 -10.20 -31.43
CA TYR A 666 19.86 -9.05 -31.99
C TYR A 666 19.42 -8.09 -30.88
N VAL A 667 19.68 -6.79 -31.07
CA VAL A 667 19.18 -5.73 -30.20
C VAL A 667 18.06 -4.98 -30.92
N ILE A 668 16.88 -4.92 -30.30
CA ILE A 668 15.63 -4.48 -30.91
C ILE A 668 15.07 -3.30 -30.09
N HIS A 669 15.11 -2.10 -30.65
CA HIS A 669 14.63 -0.89 -29.97
C HIS A 669 13.17 -0.56 -30.33
N ASN A 670 12.69 -0.96 -31.51
CA ASN A 670 11.33 -0.71 -31.97
C ASN A 670 10.81 -1.80 -32.94
N LYS A 671 9.54 -1.70 -33.36
CA LYS A 671 8.89 -2.69 -34.23
C LYS A 671 9.48 -2.82 -35.65
N ASN A 672 10.06 -1.75 -36.19
CA ASN A 672 10.72 -1.80 -37.49
C ASN A 672 12.07 -2.53 -37.39
N ASP A 673 12.79 -2.35 -36.28
CA ASP A 673 14.01 -3.12 -35.98
C ASP A 673 13.65 -4.59 -35.78
N ALA A 674 12.54 -4.88 -35.08
CA ALA A 674 12.06 -6.24 -34.87
C ALA A 674 11.76 -6.97 -36.18
N ALA A 675 11.18 -6.28 -37.19
CA ALA A 675 10.94 -6.86 -38.50
C ALA A 675 12.26 -7.20 -39.24
N LYS A 676 13.24 -6.29 -39.24
CA LYS A 676 14.57 -6.51 -39.85
C LYS A 676 15.36 -7.62 -39.15
N ALA A 677 15.37 -7.61 -37.82
CA ALA A 677 16.01 -8.63 -37.00
C ALA A 677 15.36 -10.00 -37.21
N LEU A 678 14.04 -10.07 -37.35
CA LEU A 678 13.32 -11.29 -37.68
C LEU A 678 13.74 -11.85 -39.05
N GLU A 679 13.77 -11.02 -40.09
CA GLU A 679 14.18 -11.42 -41.44
C GLU A 679 15.61 -11.98 -41.45
N GLN A 680 16.56 -11.27 -40.83
CA GLN A 680 17.95 -11.70 -40.69
C GLN A 680 18.08 -13.00 -39.87
N ALA A 681 17.36 -13.11 -38.76
CA ALA A 681 17.39 -14.30 -37.91
C ALA A 681 16.74 -15.52 -38.59
N ARG A 682 15.65 -15.34 -39.35
CA ARG A 682 15.06 -16.39 -40.19
C ARG A 682 16.07 -16.88 -41.23
N HIS A 683 16.76 -15.98 -41.93
CA HIS A 683 17.80 -16.31 -42.90
C HIS A 683 18.96 -17.09 -42.26
N HIS A 684 19.45 -16.66 -41.09
CA HIS A 684 20.51 -17.36 -40.37
C HIS A 684 20.10 -18.77 -39.91
N LEU A 685 18.88 -18.95 -39.38
CA LEU A 685 18.36 -20.25 -38.97
C LEU A 685 18.21 -21.21 -40.17
N ILE A 686 17.76 -20.71 -41.33
CA ILE A 686 17.66 -21.48 -42.58
C ILE A 686 19.06 -21.90 -43.06
N ASN A 687 20.04 -21.00 -43.02
CA ASN A 687 21.44 -21.28 -43.37
C ASN A 687 22.24 -21.99 -42.24
N GLY A 688 21.58 -22.82 -41.44
CA GLY A 688 22.23 -23.75 -40.51
C GLY A 688 22.71 -23.17 -39.17
N LYS A 689 22.51 -21.89 -38.86
CA LYS A 689 22.74 -21.39 -37.48
C LYS A 689 21.71 -22.03 -36.54
N ARG A 690 22.18 -22.50 -35.38
CA ARG A 690 21.34 -23.25 -34.42
C ARG A 690 20.73 -22.39 -33.32
N PHE A 691 21.39 -21.28 -32.98
CA PHE A 691 21.03 -20.47 -31.81
C PHE A 691 20.82 -19.01 -32.20
N VAL A 692 19.75 -18.42 -31.69
CA VAL A 692 19.41 -16.99 -31.85
C VAL A 692 19.04 -16.44 -30.47
N THR A 693 19.46 -15.21 -30.18
CA THR A 693 19.06 -14.50 -28.96
C THR A 693 18.64 -13.07 -29.28
N ALA A 694 17.69 -12.50 -28.53
CA ALA A 694 17.18 -11.15 -28.79
C ALA A 694 16.90 -10.36 -27.51
N ASN A 695 17.47 -9.15 -27.43
CA ASN A 695 17.15 -8.13 -26.43
C ASN A 695 16.13 -7.14 -27.00
N PHE A 696 14.97 -7.02 -26.37
CA PHE A 696 13.94 -6.04 -26.70
C PHE A 696 14.03 -4.85 -25.72
N THR A 697 14.73 -3.79 -26.11
CA THR A 697 15.23 -2.77 -25.14
C THR A 697 14.15 -1.84 -24.58
N GLN A 698 12.90 -1.97 -25.03
CA GLN A 698 11.75 -1.19 -24.55
C GLN A 698 10.68 -2.06 -23.87
N GLU A 699 10.84 -3.39 -23.87
CA GLU A 699 9.85 -4.34 -23.37
C GLU A 699 10.18 -4.86 -21.97
N GLY A 700 9.15 -5.38 -21.29
CA GLY A 700 9.26 -6.00 -19.97
C GLY A 700 9.05 -7.52 -19.97
N HIS A 701 8.46 -8.04 -18.89
CA HIS A 701 8.37 -9.48 -18.57
C HIS A 701 7.49 -10.33 -19.50
N PHE A 702 6.86 -9.77 -20.53
CA PHE A 702 5.78 -10.42 -21.28
C PHE A 702 5.98 -10.42 -22.81
N LEU A 703 7.15 -10.86 -23.29
CA LEU A 703 7.41 -10.91 -24.75
C LEU A 703 6.43 -11.78 -25.52
N GLN A 704 5.89 -12.84 -24.93
CA GLN A 704 4.84 -13.67 -25.53
C GLN A 704 3.53 -12.90 -25.79
N LYS A 705 3.37 -11.71 -25.22
CA LYS A 705 2.27 -10.77 -25.47
C LYS A 705 2.67 -9.63 -26.40
N SER A 706 3.89 -9.09 -26.26
CA SER A 706 4.34 -7.93 -27.06
C SER A 706 4.80 -8.29 -28.48
N TYR A 707 5.45 -9.44 -28.65
CA TYR A 707 6.00 -9.94 -29.92
C TYR A 707 5.72 -11.45 -30.15
N PRO A 708 4.47 -11.93 -30.03
CA PRO A 708 4.15 -13.34 -30.31
C PRO A 708 4.45 -13.71 -31.78
N GLU A 709 4.23 -12.80 -32.72
CA GLU A 709 4.59 -12.99 -34.13
C GLU A 709 6.10 -13.30 -34.28
N PHE A 710 7.00 -12.55 -33.62
CA PHE A 710 8.45 -12.75 -33.74
C PHE A 710 8.89 -14.16 -33.27
N ALA A 711 8.35 -14.64 -32.14
CA ALA A 711 8.70 -15.94 -31.59
C ALA A 711 8.21 -17.10 -32.47
N ILE A 712 6.98 -17.03 -33.00
CA ILE A 712 6.42 -18.09 -33.86
C ILE A 712 7.04 -18.07 -35.27
N GLU A 713 7.40 -16.92 -35.80
CA GLU A 713 8.08 -16.81 -37.10
C GLU A 713 9.53 -17.33 -37.07
N LEU A 714 10.26 -17.15 -35.95
CA LEU A 714 11.55 -17.83 -35.76
C LEU A 714 11.39 -19.35 -35.66
N LEU A 715 10.34 -19.83 -34.99
CA LEU A 715 10.04 -21.25 -34.89
C LEU A 715 9.69 -21.88 -36.25
N ASP A 716 8.88 -21.19 -37.06
CA ASP A 716 8.61 -21.57 -38.44
C ASP A 716 9.90 -21.66 -39.27
N ALA A 717 10.84 -20.72 -39.12
CA ALA A 717 12.16 -20.81 -39.77
C ALA A 717 13.04 -21.95 -39.23
N MET A 718 12.99 -22.26 -37.93
CA MET A 718 13.67 -23.44 -37.37
C MET A 718 13.16 -24.73 -38.04
N ILE A 719 11.83 -24.89 -38.16
CA ILE A 719 11.18 -26.05 -38.77
C ILE A 719 11.53 -26.13 -40.26
N THR A 720 11.37 -25.02 -41.00
CA THR A 720 11.68 -24.94 -42.45
C THR A 720 13.14 -25.29 -42.74
N SER A 721 14.07 -24.84 -41.89
CA SER A 721 15.51 -25.15 -41.93
C SER A 721 15.81 -26.66 -41.84
N ASP A 722 14.92 -27.46 -41.24
CA ASP A 722 15.07 -28.92 -41.14
C ASP A 722 14.31 -29.68 -42.22
N GLU A 723 13.14 -29.18 -42.64
CA GLU A 723 12.46 -29.69 -43.83
C GLU A 723 13.38 -29.62 -45.06
N LEU A 724 14.12 -28.52 -45.21
CA LEU A 724 15.16 -28.33 -46.23
C LEU A 724 16.38 -29.26 -46.06
N LYS A 725 16.70 -29.72 -44.84
CA LYS A 725 17.71 -30.79 -44.64
C LYS A 725 17.17 -32.15 -45.08
N SER A 726 15.87 -32.42 -44.88
CA SER A 726 15.26 -33.72 -45.18
C SER A 726 14.92 -33.94 -46.66
N THR A 727 15.08 -32.93 -47.50
CA THR A 727 14.82 -32.96 -48.95
C THR A 727 16.08 -32.89 -49.82
N ASN A 728 17.27 -32.91 -49.21
CA ASN A 728 18.58 -32.97 -49.89
C ASN A 728 19.37 -34.20 -49.42
#